data_AF-A0A9D5RDS3-F1
#
_entry.id   AF-A0A9D5RDS3-F1
#
_cell.length_a   1.000
_cell.length_b   1.000
_cell.length_c   1.000
_cell.angle_alpha   90.00
_cell.angle_beta   90.00
_cell.angle_gamma   90.00
#
_symmetry.space_group_name_H-M   'P 1'
#
loop_
_entity.id
_entity.type
_entity.pdbx_description
1 polymer ?
#
loop_
_entity_poly.entity_id
_entity_poly.type
_entity_poly.pdbx_seq_one_letter_code
_entity_poly.pdbx_strand_id
1 'polypeptide(L)'
;MKRWLALLVSILIALSGLAVAEGGSPASDKEAIEAALDLSNDPDQAWTYSSDADAWTLSIVTAVTDPVIEDEEGVSVCVPGAYVSGIDTDGDGMVDVSAETAAETVYGGLVIDYDASVTSTNGQTYTAATAPVILNTGAAGYGNASNTPASTTYASEGYINVSCGNRGKQDSITDASGNTVYTGDAPSCLVDQKAAARYVKYNILLGNLPGSVDRFVSTGGSGGGAHAAMFALTGNSPDFYDYLIEVGAVGVYKNEDGSYTTTVTIDGEEVELSDAAWGCIAYSAITPLYEADMALAMEYTLNADFSYGSAFQQALAGILSQEYMDYINAQALTVEEARVGFDLDGDGALESAVPLSIEYDQEKYADTNGYGGSYMDLYLAELTENLQWYVDNLSYAEGWTWFDAEGNALSDEDVAQMTDADRTQAFIEGRYAKASGGGRMDGFGGGMGGFPGGKGQGGTGRPEGLDGELPEGMGRPEGPDGELPEGTGPMGGGGRGFDNADVATNSAGDELDVGTPDAGTTQAAGSSTDSRNYESYDELLAAYQQDIAQIEAGDRYGNNIVELYDPLEYIGAEDTEDPMWIRIVCGAVEGDIAMFDSLNTQLAALDAGIDATIEWQWDGGHVPGEVLGNSFALWVDTMYGAHVDGAAEVTKAQPVGQTVNGDAESATGTDLSGWVDVDEYGNVSFTLSDAMAYRTSGASKAVPGFDVIDYGQEDYVFGDDDTDARHWSAWVLKALEENRETLEPLFNGEDQ
;
A
#
# COMPACT_ATOMS: atom_id res chain seq x y z
N MET A 1 -76.76 -10.32 -10.34
CA MET A 1 -76.45 -8.99 -9.79
C MET A 1 -74.93 -8.86 -9.79
N LYS A 2 -74.41 -7.85 -10.52
CA LYS A 2 -73.07 -7.22 -10.47
C LYS A 2 -71.82 -8.10 -10.23
N ARG A 3 -70.67 -7.93 -10.88
CA ARG A 3 -70.18 -7.53 -12.21
C ARG A 3 -68.63 -7.50 -12.04
N TRP A 4 -67.86 -8.22 -12.88
CA TRP A 4 -66.53 -7.86 -13.47
C TRP A 4 -65.34 -7.69 -12.48
N LEU A 5 -64.05 -7.99 -12.71
CA LEU A 5 -63.18 -8.24 -13.88
C LEU A 5 -61.83 -8.80 -13.33
N ALA A 6 -61.27 -9.89 -13.87
CA ALA A 6 -59.82 -10.21 -13.88
C ALA A 6 -59.63 -11.56 -14.59
N LEU A 7 -59.03 -11.53 -15.79
CA LEU A 7 -58.84 -12.68 -16.65
C LEU A 7 -57.49 -12.52 -17.37
N LEU A 8 -56.60 -13.52 -17.19
CA LEU A 8 -55.63 -14.04 -18.18
C LEU A 8 -54.43 -13.10 -18.56
N VAL A 9 -53.17 -13.54 -18.69
CA VAL A 9 -52.58 -14.83 -19.08
C VAL A 9 -51.15 -14.92 -18.51
N SER A 10 -50.77 -16.12 -18.07
CA SER A 10 -49.40 -16.58 -17.87
C SER A 10 -48.92 -17.37 -19.11
N ILE A 11 -47.66 -17.16 -19.50
CA ILE A 11 -46.68 -18.17 -19.98
C ILE A 11 -46.77 -18.73 -21.43
N LEU A 12 -45.61 -18.56 -22.11
CA LEU A 12 -44.93 -19.37 -23.15
C LEU A 12 -45.08 -19.04 -24.67
N ILE A 13 -44.01 -18.52 -25.30
CA ILE A 13 -43.08 -19.22 -26.24
C ILE A 13 -42.20 -18.20 -27.02
N ALA A 14 -40.89 -18.26 -26.72
CA ALA A 14 -39.69 -18.33 -27.57
C ALA A 14 -39.54 -17.61 -28.94
N LEU A 15 -38.32 -17.04 -29.11
CA LEU A 15 -37.49 -16.85 -30.32
C LEU A 15 -37.94 -15.87 -31.42
N SER A 16 -37.32 -14.69 -31.47
CA SER A 16 -36.69 -14.11 -32.69
C SER A 16 -36.06 -12.72 -32.46
N GLY A 17 -34.79 -12.56 -32.87
CA GLY A 17 -34.01 -11.30 -32.99
C GLY A 17 -33.25 -10.96 -31.70
N LEU A 18 -31.95 -11.24 -31.55
CA LEU A 18 -30.81 -10.60 -32.24
C LEU A 18 -31.07 -9.14 -32.62
N ALA A 19 -30.96 -8.28 -31.63
CA ALA A 19 -30.31 -6.99 -31.75
C ALA A 19 -29.38 -6.88 -30.55
N VAL A 20 -28.08 -6.72 -30.80
CA VAL A 20 -27.11 -6.26 -29.80
C VAL A 20 -27.65 -4.93 -29.28
N ALA A 21 -28.03 -4.90 -28.00
CA ALA A 21 -28.27 -3.66 -27.32
C ALA A 21 -26.92 -3.24 -26.74
N GLU A 22 -26.20 -2.38 -27.47
CA GLU A 22 -25.43 -1.34 -26.81
C GLU A 22 -26.42 -0.55 -25.98
N GLY A 23 -26.33 -0.66 -24.66
CA GLY A 23 -27.27 -0.05 -23.74
C GLY A 23 -26.64 -0.03 -22.37
N GLY A 24 -25.90 1.05 -22.08
CA GLY A 24 -25.44 1.37 -20.74
C GLY A 24 -26.59 1.31 -19.75
N SER A 25 -26.27 0.89 -18.53
CA SER A 25 -27.16 1.02 -17.39
C SER A 25 -27.70 2.46 -17.34
N PRO A 26 -29.01 2.68 -17.11
CA PRO A 26 -29.50 4.04 -16.94
C PRO A 26 -28.79 4.63 -15.72
N ALA A 27 -28.06 5.74 -15.93
CA ALA A 27 -27.53 6.56 -14.86
C ALA A 27 -28.59 6.66 -13.75
N SER A 28 -28.28 6.14 -12.57
CA SER A 28 -29.16 6.22 -11.42
C SER A 28 -29.41 7.70 -11.12
N ASP A 29 -30.69 8.04 -10.89
CA ASP A 29 -31.08 9.42 -10.58
C ASP A 29 -30.29 9.88 -9.34
N LYS A 30 -29.52 10.97 -9.43
CA LYS A 30 -28.69 11.54 -8.34
C LYS A 30 -29.38 11.49 -6.97
N GLU A 31 -30.64 11.94 -6.90
CA GLU A 31 -31.45 11.94 -5.68
C GLU A 31 -31.63 10.54 -5.06
N ALA A 32 -31.68 9.48 -5.88
CA ALA A 32 -31.81 8.10 -5.43
C ALA A 32 -30.50 7.56 -4.83
N ILE A 33 -29.34 7.87 -5.45
CA ILE A 33 -28.03 7.51 -4.88
C ILE A 33 -27.83 8.23 -3.55
N GLU A 34 -28.04 9.55 -3.52
CA GLU A 34 -27.88 10.36 -2.31
C GLU A 34 -28.78 9.88 -1.16
N ALA A 35 -30.03 9.52 -1.46
CA ALA A 35 -30.95 9.00 -0.45
C ALA A 35 -30.57 7.60 0.04
N ALA A 36 -30.03 6.75 -0.84
CA ALA A 36 -29.61 5.39 -0.49
C ALA A 36 -28.33 5.35 0.34
N LEU A 37 -27.41 6.30 0.11
CA LEU A 37 -26.09 6.36 0.76
C LEU A 37 -26.02 7.41 1.89
N ASP A 38 -27.14 8.05 2.22
CA ASP A 38 -27.31 8.80 3.46
C ASP A 38 -27.49 7.80 4.62
N LEU A 39 -26.48 7.74 5.50
CA LEU A 39 -26.42 6.82 6.61
C LEU A 39 -27.65 6.91 7.52
N SER A 40 -28.26 8.10 7.67
CA SER A 40 -29.48 8.26 8.48
C SER A 40 -30.69 7.50 7.93
N ASN A 41 -30.67 7.15 6.65
CA ASN A 41 -31.71 6.35 6.00
C ASN A 41 -31.43 4.84 6.07
N ASP A 42 -30.25 4.42 6.52
CA ASP A 42 -29.91 3.01 6.72
C ASP A 42 -30.55 2.49 8.02
N PRO A 43 -31.58 1.61 7.93
CA PRO A 43 -32.22 1.05 9.12
C PRO A 43 -31.36 0.03 9.86
N ASP A 44 -30.33 -0.49 9.20
CA ASP A 44 -29.42 -1.52 9.72
C ASP A 44 -28.11 -0.92 10.24
N GLN A 45 -27.94 0.41 10.17
CA GLN A 45 -26.80 1.09 10.81
C GLN A 45 -26.79 0.76 12.31
N ALA A 46 -25.65 0.29 12.78
CA ALA A 46 -25.49 -0.08 14.17
C ALA A 46 -24.10 0.24 14.69
N TRP A 47 -24.02 0.56 15.99
CA TRP A 47 -22.80 1.01 16.64
C TRP A 47 -22.44 0.11 17.81
N THR A 48 -21.15 -0.19 17.94
CA THR A 48 -20.60 -0.91 19.09
C THR A 48 -19.63 -0.01 19.84
N TYR A 49 -19.80 0.11 21.15
CA TYR A 49 -18.95 0.93 22.00
C TYR A 49 -17.84 0.10 22.65
N SER A 50 -16.60 0.57 22.57
CA SER A 50 -15.45 0.05 23.31
C SER A 50 -15.15 0.96 24.50
N SER A 51 -15.34 0.45 25.72
CA SER A 51 -15.01 1.21 26.93
C SER A 51 -13.51 1.34 27.18
N ASP A 52 -12.72 0.42 26.63
CA ASP A 52 -11.26 0.40 26.82
C ASP A 52 -10.59 1.46 25.93
N ALA A 53 -11.09 1.63 24.71
CA ALA A 53 -10.60 2.64 23.78
C ALA A 53 -11.36 3.98 23.87
N ASP A 54 -12.50 4.03 24.58
CA ASP A 54 -13.47 5.13 24.53
C ASP A 54 -13.81 5.49 23.08
N ALA A 55 -14.47 4.56 22.37
CA ALA A 55 -14.72 4.67 20.93
C ALA A 55 -16.02 3.98 20.49
N TRP A 56 -16.67 4.52 19.46
CA TRP A 56 -17.81 3.89 18.79
C TRP A 56 -17.41 3.42 17.39
N THR A 57 -17.72 2.17 17.06
CA THR A 57 -17.47 1.58 15.74
C THR A 57 -18.78 1.26 15.04
N LEU A 58 -18.96 1.80 13.83
CA LEU A 58 -20.07 1.55 12.92
C LEU A 58 -19.96 0.11 12.37
N SER A 59 -21.07 -0.62 12.33
CA SER A 59 -21.19 -1.87 11.57
C SER A 59 -20.85 -1.64 10.11
N ILE A 60 -20.40 -2.67 9.40
CA ILE A 60 -20.14 -2.53 7.96
C ILE A 60 -21.44 -2.11 7.25
N VAL A 61 -21.35 -1.05 6.45
CA VAL A 61 -22.38 -0.56 5.53
C VAL A 61 -21.83 -0.54 4.12
N THR A 62 -22.69 -0.60 3.10
CA THR A 62 -22.21 -0.50 1.71
C THR A 62 -21.80 0.95 1.39
N ALA A 63 -20.75 1.12 0.59
CA ALA A 63 -20.27 2.43 0.16
C ALA A 63 -20.89 2.89 -1.18
N VAL A 64 -21.60 2.00 -1.87
CA VAL A 64 -22.04 2.16 -3.26
C VAL A 64 -23.46 1.59 -3.46
N THR A 65 -24.21 2.02 -4.48
CA THR A 65 -25.58 1.49 -4.70
C THR A 65 -25.63 0.21 -5.49
N ASP A 66 -24.59 -0.07 -6.29
CA ASP A 66 -24.54 -1.19 -7.23
C ASP A 66 -23.25 -1.99 -7.03
N PRO A 67 -23.04 -2.61 -5.85
CA PRO A 67 -21.84 -3.40 -5.58
C PRO A 67 -21.77 -4.62 -6.50
N VAL A 68 -20.58 -4.87 -7.05
CA VAL A 68 -20.22 -6.08 -7.78
C VAL A 68 -19.98 -7.25 -6.81
N ILE A 69 -19.30 -7.00 -5.69
CA ILE A 69 -19.01 -7.93 -4.60
C ILE A 69 -19.39 -7.25 -3.27
N GLU A 70 -20.59 -7.56 -2.76
CA GLU A 70 -21.18 -6.96 -1.55
C GLU A 70 -20.26 -7.06 -0.31
N ASP A 71 -19.49 -8.14 -0.19
CA ASP A 71 -18.59 -8.41 0.93
C ASP A 71 -17.28 -7.60 0.87
N GLU A 72 -17.06 -6.82 -0.19
CA GLU A 72 -15.82 -6.06 -0.44
C GLU A 72 -16.08 -4.57 -0.74
N GLU A 73 -17.26 -4.16 -1.19
CA GLU A 73 -17.57 -2.76 -1.49
C GLU A 73 -18.33 -2.06 -0.34
N GLY A 74 -17.76 -2.16 0.87
CA GLY A 74 -18.30 -1.58 2.09
C GLY A 74 -17.30 -0.77 2.89
N VAL A 75 -17.81 -0.14 3.94
CA VAL A 75 -17.05 0.77 4.81
C VAL A 75 -17.51 0.64 6.26
N SER A 76 -16.56 0.81 7.17
CA SER A 76 -16.81 0.97 8.60
C SER A 76 -16.03 2.18 9.12
N VAL A 77 -16.57 2.85 10.13
CA VAL A 77 -16.00 4.06 10.72
C VAL A 77 -15.93 3.90 12.23
N CYS A 78 -14.78 4.20 12.81
CA CYS A 78 -14.57 4.30 14.25
C CYS A 78 -14.36 5.77 14.63
N VAL A 79 -15.12 6.23 15.64
CA VAL A 79 -15.10 7.61 16.12
C VAL A 79 -14.73 7.65 17.61
N PRO A 80 -13.95 8.64 18.07
CA PRO A 80 -13.71 8.86 19.49
C PRO A 80 -15.03 9.02 20.26
N GLY A 81 -15.17 8.28 21.36
CA GLY A 81 -16.35 8.29 22.22
C GLY A 81 -16.64 9.67 22.79
N ALA A 82 -15.60 10.46 23.05
CA ALA A 82 -15.70 11.86 23.46
C ALA A 82 -16.50 12.74 22.49
N TYR A 83 -16.54 12.42 21.19
CA TYR A 83 -17.31 13.19 20.18
C TYR A 83 -18.79 12.81 20.12
N VAL A 84 -19.21 11.79 20.88
CA VAL A 84 -20.55 11.20 20.77
C VAL A 84 -21.26 11.26 22.12
N SER A 85 -22.36 12.00 22.18
CA SER A 85 -23.24 12.05 23.37
C SER A 85 -23.98 10.72 23.58
N GLY A 86 -24.28 10.00 22.50
CA GLY A 86 -24.90 8.69 22.49
C GLY A 86 -25.55 8.38 21.14
N ILE A 87 -26.42 7.37 21.11
CA ILE A 87 -27.16 6.92 19.94
C ILE A 87 -28.63 7.33 20.07
N ASP A 88 -29.18 7.88 18.99
CA ASP A 88 -30.60 8.13 18.77
C ASP A 88 -31.22 6.91 18.07
N THR A 89 -32.11 6.20 18.77
CA THR A 89 -32.67 4.93 18.30
C THR A 89 -34.04 5.09 17.64
N ASP A 90 -34.67 6.27 17.72
CA ASP A 90 -36.00 6.52 17.18
C ASP A 90 -36.09 7.69 16.19
N GLY A 91 -34.97 8.39 15.96
CA GLY A 91 -34.81 9.45 14.97
C GLY A 91 -35.38 10.79 15.42
N ASP A 92 -35.55 11.03 16.73
CA ASP A 92 -36.05 12.29 17.28
C ASP A 92 -34.96 13.33 17.56
N GLY A 93 -33.70 12.97 17.34
CA GLY A 93 -32.49 13.77 17.55
C GLY A 93 -32.00 13.78 19.00
N MET A 94 -32.55 12.94 19.88
CA MET A 94 -32.17 12.85 21.29
C MET A 94 -31.42 11.56 21.58
N VAL A 95 -30.58 11.59 22.62
CA VAL A 95 -29.87 10.40 23.07
C VAL A 95 -30.83 9.44 23.79
N ASP A 96 -30.95 8.23 23.26
CA ASP A 96 -31.64 7.10 23.90
C ASP A 96 -30.67 6.19 24.65
N VAL A 97 -29.50 5.94 24.04
CA VAL A 97 -28.46 5.06 24.59
C VAL A 97 -27.14 5.81 24.65
N SER A 98 -26.61 6.01 25.84
CA SER A 98 -25.26 6.57 26.04
C SER A 98 -24.20 5.47 26.13
N ALA A 99 -22.92 5.86 26.05
CA ALA A 99 -21.77 4.99 26.27
C ALA A 99 -21.84 4.21 27.61
N GLU A 100 -22.37 4.85 28.67
CA GLU A 100 -22.53 4.20 29.99
C GLU A 100 -23.60 3.10 30.00
N THR A 101 -24.56 3.16 29.07
CA THR A 101 -25.72 2.25 29.00
C THR A 101 -25.65 1.26 27.85
N ALA A 102 -24.71 1.46 26.93
CA ALA A 102 -24.43 0.54 25.84
C ALA A 102 -23.88 -0.78 26.41
N ALA A 103 -24.61 -1.87 26.21
CA ALA A 103 -24.23 -3.21 26.66
C ALA A 103 -24.04 -4.20 25.51
N GLU A 104 -24.58 -3.88 24.34
CA GLU A 104 -24.55 -4.65 23.09
C GLU A 104 -24.54 -3.65 21.92
N THR A 105 -24.49 -4.15 20.68
CA THR A 105 -24.68 -3.36 19.46
C THR A 105 -26.00 -2.57 19.52
N VAL A 106 -25.94 -1.29 19.17
CA VAL A 106 -27.07 -0.34 19.24
C VAL A 106 -27.40 0.16 17.84
N TYR A 107 -28.65 0.00 17.41
CA TYR A 107 -29.13 0.49 16.12
C TYR A 107 -29.57 1.95 16.22
N GLY A 108 -29.22 2.78 15.24
CA GLY A 108 -29.59 4.19 15.21
C GLY A 108 -28.43 5.13 14.88
N GLY A 109 -28.73 6.43 14.84
CA GLY A 109 -27.77 7.47 14.44
C GLY A 109 -26.95 8.00 15.62
N LEU A 110 -25.75 8.52 15.32
CA LEU A 110 -24.94 9.22 16.32
C LEU A 110 -25.58 10.56 16.70
N VAL A 111 -25.59 10.87 18.00
CA VAL A 111 -25.78 12.25 18.49
C VAL A 111 -24.40 12.84 18.78
N ILE A 112 -23.90 13.67 17.86
CA ILE A 112 -22.54 14.22 17.90
C ILE A 112 -22.46 15.45 18.83
N ASP A 113 -21.45 15.48 19.70
CA ASP A 113 -21.08 16.66 20.49
C ASP A 113 -19.95 17.43 19.80
N TYR A 114 -20.31 18.44 19.02
CA TYR A 114 -19.35 19.31 18.32
C TYR A 114 -18.57 20.26 19.24
N ASP A 115 -18.99 20.44 20.49
CA ASP A 115 -18.26 21.24 21.48
C ASP A 115 -17.19 20.40 22.23
N ALA A 116 -17.25 19.07 22.11
CA ALA A 116 -16.26 18.17 22.70
C ALA A 116 -14.91 18.24 21.97
N SER A 117 -13.85 17.92 22.71
CA SER A 117 -12.49 17.91 22.17
C SER A 117 -11.64 16.80 22.76
N VAL A 118 -10.74 16.24 21.94
CA VAL A 118 -9.69 15.30 22.34
C VAL A 118 -8.34 15.96 22.10
N THR A 119 -7.40 15.78 23.01
CA THR A 119 -6.01 16.23 22.83
C THR A 119 -5.15 15.00 22.59
N SER A 120 -4.46 14.95 21.44
CA SER A 120 -3.56 13.88 21.08
C SER A 120 -2.38 13.77 22.04
N THR A 121 -1.67 12.65 21.98
CA THR A 121 -0.46 12.42 22.76
C THR A 121 0.64 13.45 22.47
N ASN A 122 0.64 14.06 21.29
CA ASN A 122 1.59 15.10 20.88
C ASN A 122 1.12 16.53 21.20
N GLY A 123 -0.05 16.68 21.83
CA GLY A 123 -0.55 17.95 22.34
C GLY A 123 -1.39 18.77 21.35
N GLN A 124 -1.73 18.21 20.20
CA GLN A 124 -2.69 18.82 19.27
C GLN A 124 -4.13 18.56 19.76
N THR A 125 -5.02 19.54 19.65
CA THR A 125 -6.41 19.40 20.10
C THR A 125 -7.36 19.42 18.90
N TYR A 126 -8.28 18.45 18.88
CA TYR A 126 -9.28 18.25 17.83
C TYR A 126 -10.68 18.23 18.40
N THR A 127 -11.62 18.87 17.70
CA THR A 127 -13.06 18.75 17.93
C THR A 127 -13.68 17.75 16.97
N ALA A 128 -14.94 17.36 17.20
CA ALA A 128 -15.67 16.51 16.27
C ALA A 128 -15.78 17.10 14.84
N ALA A 129 -15.61 18.41 14.63
CA ALA A 129 -15.63 19.03 13.29
C ALA A 129 -14.23 19.16 12.64
N THR A 130 -13.16 19.00 13.41
CA THR A 130 -11.78 19.27 12.94
C THR A 130 -10.88 18.04 12.98
N ALA A 131 -11.38 16.92 13.50
CA ALA A 131 -10.63 15.68 13.61
C ALA A 131 -10.17 15.19 12.23
N PRO A 132 -8.87 14.85 12.08
CA PRO A 132 -8.39 14.09 10.93
C PRO A 132 -9.15 12.78 10.75
N VAL A 133 -9.33 12.38 9.50
CA VAL A 133 -9.98 11.11 9.12
C VAL A 133 -8.94 10.23 8.43
N ILE A 134 -8.60 9.11 9.05
CA ILE A 134 -7.59 8.18 8.55
C ILE A 134 -8.28 7.13 7.67
N LEU A 135 -7.96 7.11 6.39
CA LEU A 135 -8.44 6.12 5.42
C LEU A 135 -7.40 5.01 5.29
N ASN A 136 -7.71 3.82 5.82
CA ASN A 136 -6.83 2.65 5.68
C ASN A 136 -7.18 1.92 4.39
N THR A 137 -6.20 1.79 3.49
CA THR A 137 -6.37 1.00 2.27
C THR A 137 -6.12 -0.48 2.58
N GLY A 138 -7.05 -1.36 2.21
CA GLY A 138 -6.95 -2.81 2.45
C GLY A 138 -6.12 -3.59 1.42
N ALA A 139 -5.61 -2.92 0.36
CA ALA A 139 -5.09 -3.54 -0.86
C ALA A 139 -3.67 -4.15 -0.76
N ALA A 140 -3.38 -4.93 0.30
CA ALA A 140 -2.08 -5.59 0.46
C ALA A 140 -1.75 -6.43 -0.79
N GLY A 141 -0.56 -6.20 -1.37
CA GLY A 141 -0.13 -6.85 -2.61
C GLY A 141 -1.06 -6.61 -3.82
N TYR A 142 -1.83 -5.51 -3.86
CA TYR A 142 -2.90 -5.26 -4.85
C TYR A 142 -4.07 -6.25 -4.79
N GLY A 143 -4.19 -6.99 -3.68
CA GLY A 143 -5.27 -7.94 -3.43
C GLY A 143 -6.57 -7.28 -3.02
N ASN A 144 -7.63 -8.10 -3.01
CA ASN A 144 -8.91 -7.74 -2.44
C ASN A 144 -8.81 -7.54 -0.92
N ALA A 145 -9.81 -6.86 -0.37
CA ALA A 145 -9.98 -6.69 1.06
C ALA A 145 -11.46 -6.86 1.41
N SER A 146 -11.78 -7.90 2.18
CA SER A 146 -13.13 -8.05 2.73
C SER A 146 -13.47 -6.88 3.65
N ASN A 147 -14.76 -6.55 3.70
CA ASN A 147 -15.29 -5.57 4.62
C ASN A 147 -14.99 -5.97 6.07
N THR A 148 -14.41 -5.04 6.83
CA THR A 148 -14.07 -5.25 8.25
C THR A 148 -14.48 -4.04 9.10
N PRO A 149 -14.81 -4.24 10.40
CA PRO A 149 -15.01 -3.13 11.32
C PRO A 149 -13.74 -2.28 11.46
N ALA A 150 -13.90 -0.96 11.54
CA ALA A 150 -12.78 -0.05 11.76
C ALA A 150 -12.16 -0.24 13.15
N SER A 151 -10.83 -0.29 13.19
CA SER A 151 -10.05 -0.36 14.42
C SER A 151 -10.22 0.90 15.28
N THR A 152 -10.12 0.73 16.61
CA THR A 152 -10.15 1.81 17.60
C THR A 152 -8.79 2.48 17.84
N THR A 153 -7.73 2.07 17.13
CA THR A 153 -6.33 2.48 17.40
C THR A 153 -6.12 3.99 17.49
N TYR A 154 -6.80 4.79 16.65
CA TYR A 154 -6.59 6.24 16.63
C TYR A 154 -7.56 7.04 17.48
N ALA A 155 -8.50 6.39 18.17
CA ALA A 155 -9.53 7.08 18.96
C ALA A 155 -8.91 7.93 20.08
N SER A 156 -7.85 7.43 20.72
CA SER A 156 -7.13 8.14 21.78
C SER A 156 -6.39 9.38 21.28
N GLU A 157 -6.03 9.44 19.98
CA GLU A 157 -5.40 10.61 19.36
C GLU A 157 -6.43 11.66 18.93
N GLY A 158 -7.73 11.32 18.99
CA GLY A 158 -8.82 12.18 18.52
C GLY A 158 -9.08 12.08 17.02
N TYR A 159 -8.50 11.09 16.33
CA TYR A 159 -8.78 10.87 14.91
C TYR A 159 -9.96 9.94 14.70
N ILE A 160 -10.56 10.06 13.53
CA ILE A 160 -11.56 9.12 13.04
C ILE A 160 -10.85 8.11 12.17
N ASN A 161 -11.20 6.83 12.33
CA ASN A 161 -10.58 5.76 11.58
C ASN A 161 -11.59 5.13 10.63
N VAL A 162 -11.21 4.97 9.36
CA VAL A 162 -12.05 4.39 8.31
C VAL A 162 -11.40 3.10 7.83
N SER A 163 -12.14 2.00 7.91
CA SER A 163 -11.79 0.75 7.21
C SER A 163 -12.65 0.66 5.96
N CYS A 164 -12.01 0.55 4.80
CA CYS A 164 -12.69 0.32 3.53
C CYS A 164 -12.37 -1.09 3.04
N GLY A 165 -13.39 -1.83 2.62
CA GLY A 165 -13.17 -2.98 1.76
C GLY A 165 -12.81 -2.51 0.35
N ASN A 166 -12.29 -3.44 -0.45
CA ASN A 166 -12.10 -3.21 -1.88
C ASN A 166 -12.06 -4.55 -2.63
N ARG A 167 -12.49 -4.53 -3.88
CA ARG A 167 -12.10 -5.54 -4.86
C ARG A 167 -10.60 -5.45 -5.12
N GLY A 168 -10.02 -6.49 -5.71
CA GLY A 168 -8.62 -6.49 -6.11
C GLY A 168 -8.30 -7.70 -6.97
N LYS A 169 -7.04 -7.80 -7.40
CA LYS A 169 -6.61 -8.80 -8.38
C LYS A 169 -7.12 -10.21 -8.06
N GLN A 170 -7.44 -10.98 -9.11
CA GLN A 170 -8.01 -12.34 -9.03
C GLN A 170 -9.44 -12.45 -8.49
N ASP A 171 -10.08 -11.35 -8.09
CA ASP A 171 -11.53 -11.39 -7.85
C ASP A 171 -12.27 -11.76 -9.12
N SER A 172 -13.24 -12.65 -8.96
CA SER A 172 -14.10 -13.05 -10.05
C SER A 172 -15.49 -13.45 -9.57
N ILE A 173 -16.44 -13.24 -10.46
CA ILE A 173 -17.83 -13.66 -10.30
C ILE A 173 -18.19 -14.69 -11.36
N THR A 174 -19.29 -15.41 -11.15
CA THR A 174 -19.90 -16.24 -12.19
C THR A 174 -21.06 -15.49 -12.82
N ASP A 175 -20.97 -15.19 -14.12
CA ASP A 175 -22.03 -14.51 -14.85
C ASP A 175 -23.31 -15.38 -14.97
N ALA A 176 -24.40 -14.77 -15.47
CA ALA A 176 -25.66 -15.47 -15.67
C ALA A 176 -25.59 -16.64 -16.69
N SER A 177 -24.55 -16.69 -17.52
CA SER A 177 -24.28 -17.74 -18.50
C SER A 177 -23.42 -18.88 -17.92
N GLY A 178 -22.87 -18.71 -16.72
CA GLY A 178 -21.98 -19.66 -16.06
C GLY A 178 -20.49 -19.48 -16.41
N ASN A 179 -20.10 -18.35 -16.99
CA ASN A 179 -18.71 -18.01 -17.26
C ASN A 179 -18.10 -17.30 -16.04
N THR A 180 -16.81 -17.50 -15.81
CA THR A 180 -16.03 -16.66 -14.90
C THR A 180 -15.82 -15.30 -15.56
N VAL A 181 -16.03 -14.23 -14.80
CA VAL A 181 -15.71 -12.84 -15.18
C VAL A 181 -14.82 -12.28 -14.08
N TYR A 182 -13.65 -11.79 -14.44
CA TYR A 182 -12.75 -11.12 -13.50
C TYR A 182 -13.27 -9.71 -13.23
N THR A 183 -13.26 -9.31 -11.95
CA THR A 183 -13.91 -8.08 -11.46
C THR A 183 -13.00 -7.24 -10.56
N GLY A 184 -11.75 -7.71 -10.41
CA GLY A 184 -10.76 -7.18 -9.49
C GLY A 184 -9.67 -6.34 -10.13
N ASP A 185 -9.59 -6.35 -11.47
CA ASP A 185 -8.55 -5.68 -12.24
C ASP A 185 -8.63 -4.16 -12.06
N ALA A 186 -7.49 -3.49 -12.30
CA ALA A 186 -7.40 -2.05 -12.27
C ALA A 186 -8.45 -1.40 -13.22
N PRO A 187 -9.16 -0.35 -12.80
CA PRO A 187 -8.93 0.43 -11.56
C PRO A 187 -9.86 0.07 -10.38
N SER A 188 -10.51 -1.09 -10.37
CA SER A 188 -11.61 -1.43 -9.46
C SER A 188 -11.27 -1.20 -7.98
N CYS A 189 -10.09 -1.65 -7.54
CA CYS A 189 -9.64 -1.50 -6.16
C CYS A 189 -9.56 -0.02 -5.72
N LEU A 190 -8.99 0.86 -6.56
CA LEU A 190 -8.87 2.29 -6.25
C LEU A 190 -10.23 2.99 -6.31
N VAL A 191 -11.11 2.55 -7.22
CA VAL A 191 -12.49 3.05 -7.36
C VAL A 191 -13.29 2.77 -6.09
N ASP A 192 -13.18 1.57 -5.51
CA ASP A 192 -13.88 1.21 -4.27
C ASP A 192 -13.42 2.07 -3.09
N GLN A 193 -12.12 2.33 -2.99
CA GLN A 193 -11.54 3.21 -1.96
C GLN A 193 -11.98 4.67 -2.13
N LYS A 194 -12.02 5.17 -3.37
CA LYS A 194 -12.57 6.50 -3.69
C LYS A 194 -14.06 6.59 -3.36
N ALA A 195 -14.85 5.56 -3.67
CA ALA A 195 -16.26 5.50 -3.33
C ALA A 195 -16.48 5.51 -1.80
N ALA A 196 -15.70 4.73 -1.05
CA ALA A 196 -15.74 4.73 0.42
C ALA A 196 -15.39 6.12 0.99
N ALA A 197 -14.36 6.80 0.46
CA ALA A 197 -14.03 8.16 0.87
C ALA A 197 -15.17 9.15 0.59
N ARG A 198 -15.81 9.09 -0.59
CA ARG A 198 -16.99 9.91 -0.93
C ARG A 198 -18.15 9.63 0.02
N TYR A 199 -18.42 8.36 0.32
CA TYR A 199 -19.46 7.97 1.28
C TYR A 199 -19.23 8.58 2.66
N VAL A 200 -18.01 8.48 3.21
CA VAL A 200 -17.69 9.03 4.53
C VAL A 200 -17.78 10.55 4.51
N LYS A 201 -17.19 11.22 3.51
CA LYS A 201 -17.24 12.68 3.39
C LYS A 201 -18.68 13.20 3.25
N TYR A 202 -19.52 12.53 2.45
CA TYR A 202 -20.93 12.86 2.31
C TYR A 202 -21.66 12.78 3.66
N ASN A 203 -21.43 11.71 4.42
CA ASN A 203 -22.05 11.52 5.73
C ASN A 203 -21.50 12.45 6.82
N ILE A 204 -20.28 12.97 6.67
CA ILE A 204 -19.78 14.09 7.49
C ILE A 204 -20.54 15.37 7.16
N LEU A 205 -20.73 15.70 5.87
CA LEU A 205 -21.46 16.90 5.45
C LEU A 205 -22.93 16.89 5.89
N LEU A 206 -23.56 15.72 5.92
CA LEU A 206 -24.93 15.53 6.44
C LEU A 206 -25.01 15.64 7.98
N GLY A 207 -23.87 15.58 8.67
CA GLY A 207 -23.82 15.55 10.14
C GLY A 207 -24.13 14.18 10.75
N ASN A 208 -24.09 13.11 9.97
CA ASN A 208 -24.27 11.73 10.43
C ASN A 208 -22.98 11.17 11.05
N LEU A 209 -21.82 11.66 10.60
CA LEU A 209 -20.50 11.31 11.12
C LEU A 209 -19.74 12.57 11.57
N PRO A 210 -18.95 12.51 12.64
CA PRO A 210 -17.97 13.56 12.93
C PRO A 210 -16.82 13.49 11.93
N GLY A 211 -15.96 14.49 11.92
CA GLY A 211 -14.73 14.56 11.14
C GLY A 211 -14.62 15.82 10.30
N SER A 212 -13.43 16.01 9.71
CA SER A 212 -13.22 17.04 8.70
C SER A 212 -13.07 16.41 7.32
N VAL A 213 -13.93 16.83 6.39
CA VAL A 213 -13.83 16.43 4.96
C VAL A 213 -12.54 16.92 4.28
N ASP A 214 -11.90 17.94 4.87
CA ASP A 214 -10.68 18.57 4.37
C ASP A 214 -9.40 17.98 4.99
N ARG A 215 -9.50 16.97 5.87
CA ARG A 215 -8.36 16.42 6.64
C ARG A 215 -8.31 14.89 6.57
N PHE A 216 -8.58 14.36 5.38
CA PHE A 216 -8.40 12.93 5.10
C PHE A 216 -6.92 12.59 4.93
N VAL A 217 -6.45 11.54 5.59
CA VAL A 217 -5.09 11.02 5.45
C VAL A 217 -5.17 9.57 5.00
N SER A 218 -4.63 9.24 3.83
CA SER A 218 -4.55 7.84 3.38
C SER A 218 -3.32 7.15 3.97
N THR A 219 -3.45 5.85 4.24
CA THR A 219 -2.35 5.02 4.72
C THR A 219 -2.49 3.56 4.31
N GLY A 220 -1.36 2.90 4.10
CA GLY A 220 -1.28 1.49 3.70
C GLY A 220 0.16 1.01 3.56
N GLY A 221 0.34 -0.32 3.54
CA GLY A 221 1.64 -0.98 3.32
C GLY A 221 1.68 -1.79 2.02
N SER A 222 2.84 -1.84 1.36
CA SER A 222 3.03 -2.62 0.14
C SER A 222 2.12 -2.17 -1.01
N GLY A 223 1.37 -3.07 -1.65
CA GLY A 223 0.28 -2.71 -2.58
C GLY A 223 -0.78 -1.78 -1.95
N GLY A 224 -1.01 -1.88 -0.64
CA GLY A 224 -1.82 -0.90 0.10
C GLY A 224 -1.14 0.46 0.16
N GLY A 225 0.18 0.50 0.31
CA GLY A 225 0.97 1.74 0.22
C GLY A 225 0.89 2.37 -1.17
N ALA A 226 0.92 1.56 -2.24
CA ALA A 226 0.66 2.03 -3.60
C ALA A 226 -0.74 2.65 -3.72
N HIS A 227 -1.77 1.97 -3.20
CA HIS A 227 -3.13 2.49 -3.18
C HIS A 227 -3.30 3.74 -2.32
N ALA A 228 -2.60 3.86 -1.20
CA ALA A 228 -2.62 5.06 -0.36
C ALA A 228 -2.02 6.27 -1.10
N ALA A 229 -0.89 6.07 -1.80
CA ALA A 229 -0.27 7.09 -2.65
C ALA A 229 -1.16 7.43 -3.84
N MET A 230 -1.66 6.44 -4.58
CA MET A 230 -2.57 6.64 -5.71
C MET A 230 -3.83 7.39 -5.28
N PHE A 231 -4.48 7.01 -4.18
CA PHE A 231 -5.65 7.70 -3.66
C PHE A 231 -5.37 9.19 -3.43
N ALA A 232 -4.24 9.52 -2.81
CA ALA A 232 -3.87 10.89 -2.52
C ALA A 232 -3.50 11.68 -3.78
N LEU A 233 -2.74 11.09 -4.71
CA LEU A 233 -2.18 11.76 -5.87
C LEU A 233 -3.14 11.81 -7.08
N THR A 234 -4.29 11.11 -7.01
CA THR A 234 -5.33 11.12 -8.05
C THR A 234 -6.63 11.79 -7.59
N GLY A 235 -6.52 12.70 -6.60
CA GLY A 235 -7.67 13.35 -5.98
C GLY A 235 -8.61 13.98 -7.01
N ASN A 236 -9.88 13.60 -6.98
CA ASN A 236 -10.94 14.09 -7.84
C ASN A 236 -10.68 14.02 -9.36
N SER A 237 -9.74 13.17 -9.82
CA SER A 237 -9.44 13.05 -11.26
C SER A 237 -10.63 12.49 -12.05
N PRO A 238 -11.00 13.10 -13.20
CA PRO A 238 -12.11 12.66 -14.03
C PRO A 238 -11.91 11.30 -14.69
N ASP A 239 -10.66 10.81 -14.78
CA ASP A 239 -10.35 9.50 -15.36
C ASP A 239 -11.02 8.36 -14.58
N PHE A 240 -11.35 8.58 -13.31
CA PHE A 240 -12.02 7.59 -12.45
C PHE A 240 -13.55 7.72 -12.42
N TYR A 241 -14.13 8.78 -13.01
CA TYR A 241 -15.55 9.09 -12.82
C TYR A 241 -16.50 8.09 -13.45
N ASP A 242 -16.21 7.59 -14.66
CA ASP A 242 -17.08 6.59 -15.30
C ASP A 242 -17.15 5.29 -14.48
N TYR A 243 -16.04 4.88 -13.84
CA TYR A 243 -16.01 3.73 -12.94
C TYR A 243 -16.78 4.00 -11.62
N LEU A 244 -16.63 5.19 -11.03
CA LEU A 244 -17.38 5.59 -9.84
C LEU A 244 -18.90 5.64 -10.09
N ILE A 245 -19.30 6.11 -11.27
CA ILE A 245 -20.71 6.10 -11.71
C ILE A 245 -21.22 4.67 -11.88
N GLU A 246 -20.39 3.76 -12.40
CA GLU A 246 -20.77 2.37 -12.65
C GLU A 246 -21.17 1.62 -11.37
N VAL A 247 -20.43 1.82 -10.28
CA VAL A 247 -20.77 1.25 -8.97
C VAL A 247 -21.85 2.04 -8.24
N GLY A 248 -22.18 3.25 -8.72
CA GLY A 248 -23.16 4.12 -8.08
C GLY A 248 -22.61 4.81 -6.82
N ALA A 249 -21.37 5.30 -6.89
CA ALA A 249 -20.77 6.11 -5.83
C ALA A 249 -21.49 7.46 -5.70
N VAL A 250 -21.60 7.96 -4.46
CA VAL A 250 -22.20 9.28 -4.19
C VAL A 250 -21.29 10.42 -4.65
N GLY A 251 -21.88 11.48 -5.21
CA GLY A 251 -21.18 12.71 -5.57
C GLY A 251 -20.38 12.67 -6.86
N VAL A 252 -20.59 11.68 -7.74
CA VAL A 252 -20.11 11.72 -9.14
C VAL A 252 -21.25 11.32 -10.06
N TYR A 253 -21.69 12.24 -10.91
CA TYR A 253 -22.86 12.05 -11.77
C TYR A 253 -22.60 12.52 -13.20
N LYS A 254 -23.16 11.81 -14.18
CA LYS A 254 -23.09 12.19 -15.60
C LYS A 254 -24.34 12.96 -16.03
N ASN A 255 -24.16 14.17 -16.54
CA ASN A 255 -25.22 15.01 -17.07
C ASN A 255 -25.68 14.54 -18.46
N GLU A 256 -26.87 14.98 -18.90
CA GLU A 256 -27.43 14.64 -20.23
C GLU A 256 -26.53 15.05 -21.41
N ASP A 257 -25.66 16.07 -21.22
CA ASP A 257 -24.73 16.55 -22.24
C ASP A 257 -23.37 15.82 -22.23
N GLY A 258 -23.19 14.85 -21.33
CA GLY A 258 -21.98 14.05 -21.17
C GLY A 258 -20.94 14.65 -20.23
N SER A 259 -21.16 15.84 -19.67
CA SER A 259 -20.30 16.40 -18.62
C SER A 259 -20.53 15.73 -17.26
N TYR A 260 -19.54 15.80 -16.37
CA TYR A 260 -19.65 15.30 -15.01
C TYR A 260 -20.02 16.41 -14.03
N THR A 261 -20.66 16.02 -12.93
CA THR A 261 -20.93 16.86 -11.75
C THR A 261 -20.42 16.14 -10.52
N THR A 262 -19.65 16.83 -9.69
CA THR A 262 -19.04 16.33 -8.45
C THR A 262 -19.73 16.86 -7.19
N THR A 263 -21.02 17.20 -7.27
CA THR A 263 -21.75 17.84 -6.17
C THR A 263 -22.77 16.94 -5.54
N VAL A 264 -23.03 17.15 -4.25
CA VAL A 264 -24.10 16.52 -3.47
C VAL A 264 -25.08 17.56 -2.91
N THR A 265 -26.31 17.13 -2.65
CA THR A 265 -27.34 17.99 -2.04
C THR A 265 -27.25 17.96 -0.51
N ILE A 266 -26.83 19.07 0.12
CA ILE A 266 -26.79 19.23 1.58
C ILE A 266 -27.74 20.37 1.96
N ASP A 267 -28.74 20.10 2.81
CA ASP A 267 -29.77 21.06 3.23
C ASP A 267 -30.48 21.80 2.06
N GLY A 268 -30.57 21.14 0.90
CA GLY A 268 -31.17 21.70 -0.32
C GLY A 268 -30.26 22.64 -1.12
N GLU A 269 -28.98 22.72 -0.77
CA GLU A 269 -27.93 23.41 -1.52
C GLU A 269 -26.95 22.40 -2.14
N GLU A 270 -26.38 22.76 -3.29
CA GLU A 270 -25.37 21.96 -3.98
C GLU A 270 -23.99 22.25 -3.41
N VAL A 271 -23.30 21.21 -2.93
CA VAL A 271 -21.98 21.27 -2.30
C VAL A 271 -21.03 20.36 -3.07
N GLU A 272 -19.84 20.85 -3.40
CA GLU A 272 -18.79 20.01 -4.02
C GLU A 272 -18.37 18.89 -3.07
N LEU A 273 -18.26 17.68 -3.60
CA LEU A 273 -17.73 16.50 -2.94
C LEU A 273 -16.52 15.99 -3.71
N SER A 274 -15.35 16.12 -3.09
CA SER A 274 -14.08 15.64 -3.62
C SER A 274 -13.60 14.41 -2.83
N ASP A 275 -13.03 13.43 -3.51
CA ASP A 275 -12.32 12.29 -2.90
C ASP A 275 -10.83 12.55 -2.66
N ALA A 276 -10.34 13.79 -2.86
CA ALA A 276 -8.95 14.14 -2.61
C ALA A 276 -8.53 13.94 -1.14
N ALA A 277 -7.30 13.47 -0.94
CA ALA A 277 -6.69 13.41 0.38
C ALA A 277 -6.07 14.76 0.76
N TRP A 278 -6.02 15.05 2.05
CA TRP A 278 -5.20 16.15 2.55
C TRP A 278 -3.73 15.73 2.70
N GLY A 279 -3.48 14.49 3.08
CA GLY A 279 -2.13 13.94 3.15
C GLY A 279 -2.07 12.43 3.00
N CYS A 280 -0.86 11.88 2.94
CA CYS A 280 -0.63 10.45 2.77
C CYS A 280 0.61 10.00 3.53
N ILE A 281 0.52 8.84 4.20
CA ILE A 281 1.70 8.09 4.69
C ILE A 281 1.66 6.71 4.04
N ALA A 282 2.53 6.46 3.08
CA ALA A 282 2.60 5.21 2.35
C ALA A 282 3.84 4.41 2.78
N TYR A 283 3.66 3.16 3.21
CA TYR A 283 4.75 2.29 3.62
C TYR A 283 5.11 1.33 2.49
N SER A 284 6.36 1.33 2.05
CA SER A 284 6.89 0.47 0.99
C SER A 284 5.95 0.41 -0.22
N ALA A 285 5.56 1.58 -0.72
CA ALA A 285 4.58 1.69 -1.79
C ALA A 285 5.12 1.01 -3.06
N ILE A 286 4.38 0.02 -3.58
CA ILE A 286 4.77 -0.73 -4.79
C ILE A 286 4.33 0.03 -6.06
N THR A 287 4.79 1.27 -6.23
CA THR A 287 4.43 2.18 -7.34
C THR A 287 5.51 3.27 -7.47
N PRO A 288 5.76 3.87 -8.65
CA PRO A 288 5.06 3.74 -9.94
C PRO A 288 5.34 2.43 -10.67
N LEU A 289 4.31 1.63 -10.98
CA LEU A 289 4.51 0.37 -11.70
C LEU A 289 5.05 0.57 -13.12
N TYR A 290 4.66 1.65 -13.79
CA TYR A 290 5.06 1.95 -15.17
C TYR A 290 6.58 1.95 -15.39
N GLU A 291 7.37 2.36 -14.40
CA GLU A 291 8.84 2.41 -14.47
C GLU A 291 9.55 1.34 -13.62
N ALA A 292 8.80 0.57 -12.81
CA ALA A 292 9.34 -0.28 -11.75
C ALA A 292 10.35 -1.34 -12.23
N ASP A 293 10.11 -2.00 -13.37
CA ASP A 293 11.04 -3.00 -13.92
C ASP A 293 12.37 -2.38 -14.38
N MET A 294 12.32 -1.16 -14.92
CA MET A 294 13.51 -0.40 -15.33
C MET A 294 14.29 0.09 -14.10
N ALA A 295 13.58 0.65 -13.11
CA ALA A 295 14.15 1.15 -11.87
C ALA A 295 14.84 0.03 -11.07
N LEU A 296 14.18 -1.13 -10.92
CA LEU A 296 14.75 -2.31 -10.26
C LEU A 296 15.99 -2.83 -10.99
N ALA A 297 15.94 -2.92 -12.32
CA ALA A 297 17.07 -3.35 -13.12
C ALA A 297 18.28 -2.41 -12.96
N MET A 298 18.05 -1.09 -12.90
CA MET A 298 19.10 -0.10 -12.63
C MET A 298 19.74 -0.33 -11.26
N GLU A 299 18.94 -0.49 -10.21
CA GLU A 299 19.45 -0.70 -8.84
C GLU A 299 20.30 -1.98 -8.75
N TYR A 300 19.87 -3.07 -9.38
CA TYR A 300 20.64 -4.32 -9.43
C TYR A 300 21.92 -4.16 -10.26
N THR A 301 21.87 -3.40 -11.35
CA THR A 301 23.03 -3.17 -12.23
C THR A 301 24.06 -2.27 -11.56
N LEU A 302 23.68 -1.33 -10.71
CA LEU A 302 24.62 -0.48 -9.99
C LEU A 302 25.47 -1.27 -8.98
N ASN A 303 24.98 -2.39 -8.45
CA ASN A 303 25.81 -3.33 -7.70
C ASN A 303 26.62 -4.23 -8.65
N ALA A 304 27.92 -3.93 -8.80
CA ALA A 304 28.83 -4.70 -9.65
C ALA A 304 28.96 -6.19 -9.28
N ASP A 305 28.66 -6.56 -8.03
CA ASP A 305 28.73 -7.92 -7.51
C ASP A 305 27.36 -8.62 -7.45
N PHE A 306 26.28 -8.00 -7.97
CA PHE A 306 24.95 -8.60 -7.95
C PHE A 306 24.91 -9.91 -8.75
N SER A 307 24.27 -10.93 -8.19
CA SER A 307 24.12 -12.25 -8.81
C SER A 307 22.70 -12.45 -9.32
N TYR A 308 22.57 -12.55 -10.64
CA TYR A 308 21.31 -12.83 -11.32
C TYR A 308 20.98 -14.33 -11.36
N GLY A 309 19.69 -14.67 -11.49
CA GLY A 309 19.25 -16.06 -11.59
C GLY A 309 19.69 -16.78 -12.87
N SER A 310 19.93 -16.03 -13.95
CA SER A 310 20.38 -16.54 -15.24
C SER A 310 21.16 -15.49 -16.04
N ALA A 311 21.86 -15.93 -17.09
CA ALA A 311 22.50 -15.02 -18.04
C ALA A 311 21.48 -14.17 -18.83
N PHE A 312 20.27 -14.70 -19.06
CA PHE A 312 19.18 -13.96 -19.70
C PHE A 312 18.73 -12.79 -18.81
N GLN A 313 18.48 -13.04 -17.52
CA GLN A 313 18.10 -11.98 -16.56
C GLN A 313 19.18 -10.91 -16.44
N GLN A 314 20.46 -11.31 -16.38
CA GLN A 314 21.57 -10.36 -16.36
C GLN A 314 21.61 -9.49 -17.63
N ALA A 315 21.43 -10.09 -18.81
CA ALA A 315 21.43 -9.35 -20.06
C ALA A 315 20.23 -8.39 -20.15
N LEU A 316 19.05 -8.85 -19.72
CA LEU A 316 17.83 -8.04 -19.69
C LEU A 316 17.96 -6.88 -18.69
N ALA A 317 18.54 -7.09 -17.50
CA ALA A 317 18.80 -6.04 -16.52
C ALA A 317 19.69 -4.93 -17.10
N GLY A 318 20.76 -5.30 -17.81
CA GLY A 318 21.63 -4.32 -18.46
C GLY A 318 20.92 -3.50 -19.55
N ILE A 319 19.98 -4.11 -20.29
CA ILE A 319 19.16 -3.42 -21.30
C ILE A 319 18.15 -2.48 -20.62
N LEU A 320 17.41 -2.97 -19.63
CA LEU A 320 16.42 -2.18 -18.90
C LEU A 320 17.06 -1.01 -18.12
N SER A 321 18.28 -1.17 -17.62
CA SER A 321 19.04 -0.07 -16.99
C SER A 321 19.39 1.03 -17.99
N GLN A 322 19.75 0.66 -19.23
CA GLN A 322 19.99 1.63 -20.29
C GLN A 322 18.69 2.37 -20.67
N GLU A 323 17.57 1.64 -20.75
CA GLU A 323 16.24 2.23 -20.96
C GLU A 323 15.85 3.17 -19.82
N TYR A 324 16.12 2.81 -18.55
CA TYR A 324 15.90 3.68 -17.39
C TYR A 324 16.71 4.98 -17.48
N MET A 325 18.00 4.88 -17.81
CA MET A 325 18.84 6.06 -18.01
C MET A 325 18.28 6.98 -19.10
N ASP A 326 17.89 6.43 -20.24
CA ASP A 326 17.36 7.20 -21.35
C ASP A 326 16.00 7.83 -20.99
N TYR A 327 15.14 7.11 -20.26
CA TYR A 327 13.86 7.58 -19.74
C TYR A 327 14.05 8.76 -18.77
N ILE A 328 14.86 8.63 -17.72
CA ILE A 328 15.13 9.71 -16.76
C ILE A 328 15.74 10.93 -17.45
N ASN A 329 16.72 10.72 -18.34
CA ASN A 329 17.35 11.82 -19.08
C ASN A 329 16.38 12.53 -20.04
N ALA A 330 15.41 11.81 -20.60
CA ALA A 330 14.40 12.39 -21.50
C ALA A 330 13.41 13.31 -20.78
N GLN A 331 13.14 13.07 -19.49
CA GLN A 331 12.29 13.92 -18.67
C GLN A 331 12.92 15.29 -18.37
N ALA A 332 14.24 15.43 -18.52
CA ALA A 332 14.99 16.66 -18.26
C ALA A 332 14.73 17.23 -16.86
N LEU A 333 14.66 16.34 -15.86
CA LEU A 333 14.41 16.66 -14.46
C LEU A 333 15.41 17.71 -13.95
N THR A 334 14.93 18.61 -13.10
CA THR A 334 15.73 19.60 -12.40
C THR A 334 15.26 19.65 -10.96
N VAL A 335 16.19 19.79 -10.02
CA VAL A 335 15.87 19.92 -8.61
C VAL A 335 16.47 21.20 -8.03
N GLU A 336 15.69 21.92 -7.25
CA GLU A 336 16.21 23.03 -6.46
C GLU A 336 16.81 22.47 -5.17
N GLU A 337 18.09 22.74 -4.92
CA GLU A 337 18.81 22.22 -3.75
C GLU A 337 18.14 22.61 -2.43
N ALA A 338 17.54 23.80 -2.35
CA ALA A 338 16.76 24.23 -1.19
C ALA A 338 15.53 23.36 -0.90
N ARG A 339 14.98 22.67 -1.91
CA ARG A 339 13.79 21.80 -1.76
C ARG A 339 14.14 20.42 -1.24
N VAL A 340 15.27 19.86 -1.69
CA VAL A 340 15.75 18.55 -1.23
C VAL A 340 16.72 18.64 -0.04
N GLY A 341 17.31 19.81 0.20
CA GLY A 341 18.20 20.04 1.33
C GLY A 341 19.67 19.67 1.10
N PHE A 342 20.07 19.35 -0.14
CA PHE A 342 21.42 18.86 -0.47
C PHE A 342 22.18 19.83 -1.37
N ASP A 343 23.47 20.03 -1.09
CA ASP A 343 24.43 20.74 -1.95
C ASP A 343 24.98 19.74 -2.97
N LEU A 344 24.30 19.62 -4.12
CA LEU A 344 24.61 18.64 -5.16
C LEU A 344 25.73 19.14 -6.08
N ASP A 345 25.88 20.45 -6.25
CA ASP A 345 26.95 21.03 -7.09
C ASP A 345 28.27 21.29 -6.33
N GLY A 346 28.24 21.21 -5.00
CA GLY A 346 29.39 21.30 -4.12
C GLY A 346 29.91 22.73 -3.93
N ASP A 347 29.07 23.75 -4.15
CA ASP A 347 29.45 25.16 -4.01
C ASP A 347 29.33 25.71 -2.58
N GLY A 348 28.71 24.93 -1.67
CA GLY A 348 28.50 25.25 -0.27
C GLY A 348 27.24 26.07 0.03
N ALA A 349 26.35 26.25 -0.95
CA ALA A 349 25.02 26.85 -0.80
C ALA A 349 23.93 25.84 -1.21
N LEU A 350 22.67 26.18 -0.93
CA LEU A 350 21.49 25.40 -1.37
C LEU A 350 20.63 26.25 -2.32
N GLU A 351 21.28 27.08 -3.14
CA GLU A 351 20.59 28.08 -3.97
C GLU A 351 20.54 27.68 -5.46
N SER A 352 21.14 26.54 -5.83
CA SER A 352 21.21 26.10 -7.22
C SER A 352 20.01 25.25 -7.64
N ALA A 353 19.63 25.43 -8.91
CA ALA A 353 18.77 24.52 -9.65
C ALA A 353 19.66 23.56 -10.44
N VAL A 354 19.69 22.28 -10.05
CA VAL A 354 20.60 21.27 -10.59
C VAL A 354 19.86 20.38 -11.58
N PRO A 355 20.29 20.31 -12.86
CA PRO A 355 19.74 19.36 -13.80
C PRO A 355 20.17 17.94 -13.39
N LEU A 356 19.19 17.05 -13.32
CA LEU A 356 19.40 15.66 -12.97
C LEU A 356 19.63 14.85 -14.24
N SER A 357 20.69 14.05 -14.25
CA SER A 357 21.00 13.14 -15.35
C SER A 357 21.74 11.91 -14.86
N ILE A 358 21.53 10.81 -15.57
CA ILE A 358 22.30 9.58 -15.44
C ILE A 358 23.34 9.57 -16.58
N GLU A 359 24.61 9.41 -16.22
CA GLU A 359 25.76 9.33 -17.12
C GLU A 359 26.26 7.88 -17.24
N TYR A 360 26.76 7.52 -18.42
CA TYR A 360 27.45 6.24 -18.66
C TYR A 360 28.91 6.45 -19.09
N ASP A 361 29.85 6.03 -18.24
CA ASP A 361 31.28 6.00 -18.50
C ASP A 361 31.96 4.88 -17.68
N GLN A 362 32.37 3.81 -18.37
CA GLN A 362 32.99 2.63 -17.75
C GLN A 362 34.33 2.89 -17.07
N GLU A 363 35.07 3.94 -17.45
CA GLU A 363 36.34 4.28 -16.79
C GLU A 363 36.10 5.18 -15.58
N LYS A 364 35.16 6.13 -15.68
CA LYS A 364 34.84 7.09 -14.61
C LYS A 364 34.07 6.43 -13.47
N TYR A 365 33.14 5.53 -13.78
CA TYR A 365 32.20 4.90 -12.85
C TYR A 365 32.38 3.38 -12.79
N ALA A 366 33.64 2.92 -12.72
CA ALA A 366 33.97 1.51 -12.83
C ALA A 366 33.36 0.64 -11.72
N ASP A 367 33.16 1.19 -10.51
CA ASP A 367 32.64 0.47 -9.35
C ASP A 367 31.11 0.32 -9.36
N THR A 368 30.42 0.98 -10.30
CA THR A 368 28.96 0.99 -10.46
C THR A 368 28.55 0.61 -11.88
N ASN A 369 29.29 -0.31 -12.48
CA ASN A 369 29.08 -0.83 -13.85
C ASN A 369 29.00 0.26 -14.94
N GLY A 370 29.64 1.41 -14.71
CA GLY A 370 29.71 2.52 -15.64
C GLY A 370 28.65 3.59 -15.43
N TYR A 371 27.74 3.46 -14.47
CA TYR A 371 26.66 4.45 -14.24
C TYR A 371 26.98 5.41 -13.09
N GLY A 372 26.66 6.69 -13.28
CA GLY A 372 26.75 7.75 -12.28
C GLY A 372 26.00 9.01 -12.72
N GLY A 373 26.40 10.19 -12.23
CA GLY A 373 25.81 11.47 -12.63
C GLY A 373 24.94 12.09 -11.53
N SER A 374 24.43 13.30 -11.77
CA SER A 374 23.76 14.11 -10.74
C SER A 374 22.50 13.46 -10.16
N TYR A 375 21.80 12.62 -10.92
CA TYR A 375 20.66 11.87 -10.41
C TYR A 375 21.11 10.80 -9.39
N MET A 376 22.25 10.14 -9.64
CA MET A 376 22.83 9.16 -8.73
C MET A 376 23.48 9.84 -7.50
N ASP A 377 24.00 11.05 -7.68
CA ASP A 377 24.51 11.88 -6.57
C ASP A 377 23.37 12.28 -5.62
N LEU A 378 22.19 12.66 -6.15
CA LEU A 378 20.99 12.90 -5.35
C LEU A 378 20.55 11.65 -4.59
N TYR A 379 20.47 10.50 -5.27
CA TYR A 379 20.14 9.23 -4.62
C TYR A 379 21.08 8.93 -3.44
N LEU A 380 22.39 9.09 -3.65
CA LEU A 380 23.38 8.86 -2.60
C LEU A 380 23.23 9.86 -1.44
N ALA A 381 22.97 11.13 -1.74
CA ALA A 381 22.76 12.17 -0.73
C ALA A 381 21.55 11.84 0.15
N GLU A 382 20.42 11.45 -0.47
CA GLU A 382 19.21 11.05 0.24
C GLU A 382 19.44 9.85 1.17
N LEU A 383 20.08 8.80 0.65
CA LEU A 383 20.38 7.61 1.46
C LEU A 383 21.35 7.91 2.61
N THR A 384 22.31 8.82 2.38
CA THR A 384 23.27 9.28 3.39
C THR A 384 22.58 10.07 4.48
N GLU A 385 21.70 11.01 4.12
CA GLU A 385 20.95 11.82 5.07
C GLU A 385 20.01 10.96 5.92
N ASN A 386 19.37 9.97 5.31
CA ASN A 386 18.56 9.00 6.06
C ASN A 386 19.41 8.26 7.10
N LEU A 387 20.63 7.81 6.78
CA LEU A 387 21.52 7.20 7.78
C LEU A 387 21.97 8.19 8.85
N GLN A 388 22.31 9.42 8.44
CA GLN A 388 22.75 10.47 9.34
C GLN A 388 21.66 10.77 10.36
N TRP A 389 20.42 10.89 9.90
CA TRP A 389 19.26 11.06 10.76
C TRP A 389 19.13 9.92 11.76
N TYR A 390 19.33 8.67 11.35
CA TYR A 390 19.30 7.53 12.26
C TYR A 390 20.32 7.65 13.39
N VAL A 391 21.59 7.90 13.05
CA VAL A 391 22.67 7.97 14.06
C VAL A 391 22.49 9.16 15.01
N ASP A 392 21.97 10.28 14.50
CA ASP A 392 21.67 11.48 15.30
C ASP A 392 20.48 11.27 16.25
N ASN A 393 19.61 10.30 15.96
CA ASN A 393 18.39 10.04 16.73
C ASN A 393 18.43 8.76 17.58
N LEU A 394 19.57 8.08 17.72
CA LEU A 394 19.68 6.86 18.54
C LEU A 394 19.38 7.07 20.03
N SER A 395 19.37 8.31 20.52
CA SER A 395 18.90 8.63 21.87
C SER A 395 17.41 8.31 22.09
N TYR A 396 16.64 8.17 21.01
CA TYR A 396 15.23 7.79 21.01
C TYR A 396 15.00 6.28 20.86
N ALA A 397 16.06 5.47 20.87
CA ALA A 397 16.00 4.01 20.79
C ALA A 397 15.45 3.36 22.08
N GLU A 398 14.31 3.84 22.57
CA GLU A 398 13.68 3.34 23.80
C GLU A 398 13.37 1.84 23.65
N GLY A 399 13.73 1.08 24.70
CA GLY A 399 13.51 -0.37 24.75
C GLY A 399 14.51 -1.21 23.95
N TRP A 400 15.42 -0.62 23.17
CA TRP A 400 16.42 -1.38 22.43
C TRP A 400 17.41 -2.08 23.37
N THR A 401 17.93 -3.22 22.96
CA THR A 401 19.03 -3.90 23.68
C THR A 401 20.36 -3.57 23.03
N TRP A 402 21.30 -3.07 23.82
CA TRP A 402 22.68 -2.78 23.38
C TRP A 402 23.64 -3.86 23.87
N PHE A 403 24.62 -4.22 23.04
CA PHE A 403 25.57 -5.29 23.30
C PHE A 403 27.02 -4.79 23.29
N ASP A 404 27.90 -5.42 24.07
CA ASP A 404 29.35 -5.21 23.99
C ASP A 404 29.96 -5.87 22.74
N ALA A 405 31.26 -5.63 22.51
CA ALA A 405 31.99 -6.19 21.37
C ALA A 405 32.13 -7.73 21.39
N GLU A 406 31.91 -8.35 22.55
CA GLU A 406 31.88 -9.80 22.73
C GLU A 406 30.47 -10.40 22.56
N GLY A 407 29.46 -9.56 22.31
CA GLY A 407 28.07 -9.95 22.10
C GLY A 407 27.27 -10.17 23.39
N ASN A 408 27.74 -9.69 24.54
CA ASN A 408 26.98 -9.73 25.79
C ASN A 408 26.12 -8.46 25.91
N ALA A 409 24.87 -8.60 26.38
CA ALA A 409 24.03 -7.45 26.67
C ALA A 409 24.69 -6.54 27.74
N LEU A 410 24.71 -5.24 27.48
CA LEU A 410 25.22 -4.23 28.40
C LEU A 410 24.35 -4.17 29.67
N SER A 411 24.95 -3.75 30.80
CA SER A 411 24.18 -3.49 32.01
C SER A 411 23.42 -2.16 31.93
N ASP A 412 22.36 -1.99 32.73
CA ASP A 412 21.65 -0.70 32.84
C ASP A 412 22.58 0.46 33.19
N GLU A 413 23.59 0.21 34.02
CA GLU A 413 24.60 1.22 34.41
C GLU A 413 25.48 1.63 33.22
N ASP A 414 25.78 0.70 32.31
CA ASP A 414 26.58 0.96 31.11
C ASP A 414 25.74 1.67 30.04
N VAL A 415 24.49 1.25 29.81
CA VAL A 415 23.57 1.91 28.86
C VAL A 415 23.28 3.35 29.28
N ALA A 416 23.06 3.59 30.58
CA ALA A 416 22.86 4.94 31.12
C ALA A 416 24.10 5.85 30.94
N GLN A 417 25.28 5.28 30.65
CA GLN A 417 26.52 6.01 30.41
C GLN A 417 26.89 6.14 28.93
N MET A 418 26.19 5.45 28.02
CA MET A 418 26.46 5.53 26.58
C MET A 418 26.26 6.96 26.09
N THR A 419 27.30 7.47 25.43
CA THR A 419 27.26 8.69 24.64
C THR A 419 26.63 8.42 23.27
N ASP A 420 26.30 9.47 22.54
CA ASP A 420 25.78 9.33 21.16
C ASP A 420 26.81 8.68 20.23
N ALA A 421 28.10 8.93 20.48
CA ALA A 421 29.19 8.23 19.78
C ALA A 421 29.23 6.73 20.10
N ASP A 422 29.01 6.34 21.37
CA ASP A 422 28.95 4.92 21.75
C ASP A 422 27.75 4.21 21.09
N ARG A 423 26.59 4.88 21.03
CA ARG A 423 25.39 4.37 20.34
C ARG A 423 25.61 4.27 18.83
N THR A 424 26.18 5.30 18.21
CA THR A 424 26.51 5.32 16.79
C THR A 424 27.43 4.17 16.44
N GLN A 425 28.52 4.00 17.18
CA GLN A 425 29.44 2.88 16.95
C GLN A 425 28.74 1.53 17.13
N ALA A 426 27.90 1.38 18.17
CA ALA A 426 27.14 0.14 18.37
C ALA A 426 26.13 -0.13 17.25
N PHE A 427 25.48 0.89 16.71
CA PHE A 427 24.56 0.78 15.59
C PHE A 427 25.30 0.34 14.31
N ILE A 428 26.40 1.02 13.97
CA ILE A 428 27.19 0.70 12.78
C ILE A 428 27.80 -0.71 12.86
N GLU A 429 28.21 -1.17 14.05
CA GLU A 429 28.74 -2.53 14.24
C GLU A 429 27.64 -3.59 14.42
N GLY A 430 26.36 -3.24 14.26
CA GLY A 430 25.23 -4.17 14.42
C GLY A 430 25.02 -4.67 15.85
N ARG A 431 25.62 -4.03 16.86
CA ARG A 431 25.60 -4.44 18.29
C ARG A 431 24.36 -3.96 19.03
N TYR A 432 23.21 -4.17 18.42
CA TYR A 432 21.92 -3.85 19.01
C TYR A 432 20.86 -4.87 18.61
N ALA A 433 19.76 -4.88 19.33
CA ALA A 433 18.50 -5.46 18.92
C ALA A 433 17.41 -4.42 19.16
N LYS A 434 16.59 -4.17 18.14
CA LYS A 434 15.42 -3.30 18.29
C LYS A 434 14.50 -3.92 19.34
N ALA A 435 13.78 -3.08 20.10
CA ALA A 435 12.87 -3.57 21.13
C ALA A 435 11.89 -4.59 20.51
N SER A 436 11.84 -5.82 21.05
CA SER A 436 10.78 -6.76 20.70
C SER A 436 9.49 -6.28 21.38
N GLY A 437 8.71 -5.43 20.71
CA GLY A 437 7.40 -4.96 21.19
C GLY A 437 7.44 -4.34 22.59
N GLY A 438 8.16 -3.22 22.74
CA GLY A 438 8.27 -2.48 24.00
C GLY A 438 7.19 -1.42 24.22
N GLY A 439 6.37 -1.12 23.22
CA GLY A 439 5.08 -0.48 23.41
C GLY A 439 4.08 -1.54 23.85
N ARG A 440 3.95 -1.77 25.15
CA ARG A 440 2.77 -2.48 25.66
C ARG A 440 1.56 -1.57 25.42
N MET A 441 0.86 -1.78 24.30
CA MET A 441 -0.58 -1.94 24.40
C MET A 441 -0.82 -3.16 25.29
N ASP A 442 -1.45 -2.97 26.44
CA ASP A 442 -1.99 -4.08 27.23
C ASP A 442 -3.04 -4.79 26.36
N GLY A 443 -2.66 -5.82 25.59
CA GLY A 443 -3.68 -6.56 24.86
C GLY A 443 -3.32 -7.60 23.80
N PHE A 444 -2.07 -7.93 23.45
CA PHE A 444 -1.85 -9.04 22.50
C PHE A 444 -0.74 -9.98 22.93
N GLY A 445 -1.09 -11.26 23.07
CA GLY A 445 -0.19 -12.32 23.50
C GLY A 445 -0.20 -13.46 22.49
N GLY A 446 0.98 -13.87 22.05
CA GLY A 446 1.16 -15.21 21.50
C GLY A 446 2.29 -15.41 20.48
N GLY A 447 3.54 -15.51 20.96
CA GLY A 447 4.41 -16.62 20.57
C GLY A 447 5.26 -16.53 19.28
N MET A 448 6.46 -15.95 19.43
CA MET A 448 7.77 -16.49 19.03
C MET A 448 7.90 -17.34 17.74
N GLY A 449 8.66 -16.82 16.76
CA GLY A 449 9.31 -17.58 15.70
C GLY A 449 10.41 -16.79 15.00
N GLY A 450 11.62 -16.75 15.59
CA GLY A 450 12.78 -16.07 15.01
C GLY A 450 13.37 -16.77 13.77
N PHE A 451 13.81 -15.97 12.81
CA PHE A 451 14.71 -16.37 11.72
C PHE A 451 16.16 -16.53 12.23
N PRO A 452 16.91 -17.48 11.66
CA PRO A 452 18.27 -17.13 11.26
C PRO A 452 18.62 -17.64 9.86
N GLY A 453 19.12 -16.73 9.02
CA GLY A 453 19.87 -17.06 7.82
C GLY A 453 21.17 -17.79 8.19
N GLY A 454 21.38 -18.97 7.62
CA GLY A 454 22.58 -19.79 7.86
C GLY A 454 22.90 -20.69 6.67
N LYS A 455 24.08 -20.49 6.09
CA LYS A 455 24.60 -21.19 4.91
C LYS A 455 24.49 -22.72 5.02
N GLY A 456 24.20 -23.34 3.87
CA GLY A 456 24.04 -24.77 3.73
C GLY A 456 25.22 -25.59 4.27
N GLN A 457 24.89 -26.67 4.96
CA GLN A 457 25.73 -27.85 5.03
C GLN A 457 24.86 -29.10 5.10
N GLY A 458 24.93 -29.91 4.04
CA GLY A 458 24.20 -31.16 3.91
C GLY A 458 24.51 -32.14 5.05
N GLY A 459 23.45 -32.75 5.59
CA GLY A 459 23.55 -33.76 6.63
C GLY A 459 22.29 -34.62 6.68
N THR A 460 22.35 -35.78 6.04
CA THR A 460 21.34 -36.84 6.15
C THR A 460 21.19 -37.31 7.59
N GLY A 461 19.99 -37.22 8.17
CA GLY A 461 19.70 -37.86 9.45
C GLY A 461 18.28 -37.60 9.96
N ARG A 462 17.37 -38.56 9.74
CA ARG A 462 16.13 -38.68 10.53
C ARG A 462 16.48 -39.00 11.99
N PRO A 463 15.72 -38.45 12.95
CA PRO A 463 15.45 -39.16 14.20
C PRO A 463 13.98 -39.58 14.28
N GLU A 464 13.81 -40.83 14.71
CA GLU A 464 12.55 -41.47 15.07
C GLU A 464 12.02 -40.99 16.42
N GLY A 465 10.69 -41.07 16.56
CA GLY A 465 10.02 -41.28 17.83
C GLY A 465 9.26 -40.07 18.33
N LEU A 466 7.92 -40.16 18.29
CA LEU A 466 7.05 -39.83 19.43
C LEU A 466 5.64 -40.33 19.09
N ASP A 467 5.26 -41.35 19.85
CA ASP A 467 4.03 -42.11 19.72
C ASP A 467 2.95 -41.41 20.55
N GLY A 468 1.77 -41.16 19.98
CA GLY A 468 0.63 -40.61 20.70
C GLY A 468 -0.66 -40.81 19.92
N GLU A 469 -1.48 -41.77 20.36
CA GLU A 469 -2.78 -42.14 19.79
C GLU A 469 -3.81 -40.99 19.88
N LEU A 470 -4.57 -40.78 18.80
CA LEU A 470 -5.81 -39.98 18.81
C LEU A 470 -7.03 -40.91 18.56
N PRO A 471 -8.20 -40.63 19.16
CA PRO A 471 -9.33 -41.56 19.18
C PRO A 471 -10.25 -41.44 17.94
N GLU A 472 -10.83 -42.57 17.55
CA GLU A 472 -11.80 -42.73 16.46
C GLU A 472 -13.21 -42.20 16.77
N GLY A 473 -13.85 -41.60 15.77
CA GLY A 473 -15.31 -41.64 15.62
C GLY A 473 -15.93 -40.44 14.90
N MET A 474 -16.22 -40.58 13.60
CA MET A 474 -17.55 -40.39 12.98
C MET A 474 -17.45 -40.51 11.45
N GLY A 475 -18.25 -41.40 10.88
CA GLY A 475 -18.18 -41.83 9.48
C GLY A 475 -18.78 -40.85 8.48
N ARG A 476 -18.31 -40.96 7.22
CA ARG A 476 -18.92 -40.32 6.04
C ARG A 476 -19.86 -41.31 5.34
N PRO A 477 -21.02 -40.88 4.81
CA PRO A 477 -21.87 -41.72 3.97
C PRO A 477 -21.44 -41.69 2.49
N GLU A 478 -21.49 -42.88 1.86
CA GLU A 478 -21.22 -43.12 0.43
C GLU A 478 -22.41 -42.73 -0.47
N GLY A 479 -22.10 -42.24 -1.67
CA GLY A 479 -23.00 -42.04 -2.81
C GLY A 479 -22.19 -42.05 -4.13
N PRO A 480 -22.82 -42.35 -5.29
CA PRO A 480 -22.38 -43.47 -6.14
C PRO A 480 -21.54 -43.12 -7.39
N ASP A 481 -20.84 -44.15 -7.83
CA ASP A 481 -19.90 -44.23 -8.96
C ASP A 481 -20.49 -43.85 -10.34
N GLY A 482 -19.72 -43.05 -11.08
CA GLY A 482 -19.83 -42.85 -12.52
C GLY A 482 -18.46 -42.50 -13.10
N GLU A 483 -17.83 -43.45 -13.80
CA GLU A 483 -16.49 -43.37 -14.38
C GLU A 483 -16.36 -42.28 -15.47
N LEU A 484 -15.27 -41.50 -15.41
CA LEU A 484 -14.69 -40.71 -16.51
C LEU A 484 -13.18 -41.02 -16.66
N PRO A 485 -12.60 -40.86 -17.86
CA PRO A 485 -11.40 -41.57 -18.29
C PRO A 485 -10.08 -40.96 -17.78
N GLU A 486 -9.11 -41.84 -17.54
CA GLU A 486 -7.74 -41.56 -17.11
C GLU A 486 -6.99 -40.60 -18.05
N GLY A 487 -6.38 -39.53 -17.52
CA GLY A 487 -5.44 -38.74 -18.31
C GLY A 487 -4.98 -37.37 -17.83
N THR A 488 -5.36 -36.85 -16.66
CA THR A 488 -4.74 -35.64 -16.05
C THR A 488 -4.97 -35.70 -14.54
N GLY A 489 -3.90 -35.69 -13.73
CA GLY A 489 -4.02 -35.73 -12.27
C GLY A 489 -4.63 -34.43 -11.75
N PRO A 490 -5.66 -34.46 -10.88
CA PRO A 490 -6.23 -33.25 -10.31
C PRO A 490 -5.35 -32.75 -9.15
N MET A 491 -4.99 -31.47 -9.21
CA MET A 491 -4.60 -30.68 -8.04
C MET A 491 -5.72 -30.82 -7.00
N GLY A 492 -5.36 -31.24 -5.79
CA GLY A 492 -6.32 -31.46 -4.72
C GLY A 492 -6.98 -30.16 -4.30
N GLY A 493 -8.28 -30.04 -4.60
CA GLY A 493 -9.18 -29.13 -3.90
C GLY A 493 -9.27 -29.53 -2.42
N GLY A 494 -8.44 -28.89 -1.60
CA GLY A 494 -8.65 -28.80 -0.16
C GLY A 494 -9.16 -27.41 0.13
N GLY A 495 -10.46 -27.28 0.41
CA GLY A 495 -11.04 -26.03 0.91
C GLY A 495 -10.30 -25.60 2.17
N ARG A 496 -9.59 -24.47 2.08
CA ARG A 496 -9.30 -23.63 3.22
C ARG A 496 -10.40 -22.57 3.21
N GLY A 497 -11.44 -22.81 3.99
CA GLY A 497 -12.26 -21.70 4.43
C GLY A 497 -11.35 -20.82 5.28
N PHE A 498 -11.12 -19.60 4.84
CA PHE A 498 -10.57 -18.56 5.69
C PHE A 498 -11.63 -18.28 6.75
N ASP A 499 -11.38 -18.68 7.99
CA ASP A 499 -12.21 -18.28 9.13
C ASP A 499 -11.90 -16.79 9.37
N ASN A 500 -12.80 -15.93 8.90
CA ASN A 500 -12.64 -14.48 8.77
C ASN A 500 -12.78 -13.71 10.11
N ALA A 501 -12.37 -14.34 11.22
CA ALA A 501 -12.51 -13.77 12.57
C ALA A 501 -11.22 -13.08 13.08
N ASP A 502 -10.08 -13.32 12.44
CA ASP A 502 -8.77 -12.82 12.87
C ASP A 502 -8.26 -11.62 12.01
N VAL A 503 -9.02 -11.16 11.03
CA VAL A 503 -8.66 -9.98 10.19
C VAL A 503 -8.93 -8.65 10.91
N ALA A 504 -9.87 -8.61 11.85
CA ALA A 504 -10.21 -7.40 12.62
C ALA A 504 -9.07 -6.92 13.56
N THR A 505 -8.07 -7.77 13.80
CA THR A 505 -6.86 -7.46 14.58
C THR A 505 -5.69 -7.01 13.72
N ASN A 506 -5.71 -7.26 12.40
CA ASN A 506 -4.57 -7.06 11.50
C ASN A 506 -4.56 -5.71 10.76
N SER A 507 -5.57 -4.86 10.99
CA SER A 507 -5.67 -3.50 10.43
C SER A 507 -5.27 -2.41 11.43
N ALA A 508 -4.77 -2.81 12.61
CA ALA A 508 -4.22 -1.91 13.61
C ALA A 508 -2.70 -1.89 13.44
N GLY A 509 -2.08 -0.70 13.45
CA GLY A 509 -0.62 -0.52 13.32
C GLY A 509 0.27 -1.16 14.40
N ASP A 510 -0.22 -2.17 15.13
CA ASP A 510 0.55 -3.02 16.06
C ASP A 510 0.84 -4.42 15.47
N GLU A 511 0.03 -4.91 14.51
CA GLU A 511 0.36 -6.03 13.63
C GLU A 511 -0.27 -5.74 12.26
N LEU A 512 0.47 -5.06 11.38
CA LEU A 512 0.27 -5.27 9.95
C LEU A 512 0.64 -6.73 9.71
N ASP A 513 -0.34 -7.64 9.77
CA ASP A 513 -0.27 -8.89 9.00
C ASP A 513 -0.46 -8.49 7.53
N VAL A 514 0.49 -7.68 7.04
CA VAL A 514 0.89 -7.79 5.66
C VAL A 514 1.22 -9.26 5.55
N GLY A 515 0.44 -9.99 4.77
CA GLY A 515 0.91 -11.27 4.30
C GLY A 515 2.27 -10.97 3.71
N THR A 516 3.34 -11.19 4.47
CA THR A 516 4.68 -11.21 3.93
C THR A 516 4.54 -12.22 2.81
N PRO A 517 4.80 -11.84 1.56
CA PRO A 517 4.90 -12.85 0.53
C PRO A 517 5.93 -13.82 1.08
N ASP A 518 5.48 -15.04 1.37
CA ASP A 518 6.30 -16.21 1.60
C ASP A 518 7.36 -16.15 0.48
N ALA A 519 8.55 -15.63 0.79
CA ALA A 519 9.60 -15.22 -0.14
C ALA A 519 9.09 -14.87 -1.56
N GLY A 520 8.80 -13.60 -1.84
CA GLY A 520 8.54 -13.05 -3.18
C GLY A 520 8.10 -14.09 -4.21
N THR A 521 6.79 -14.28 -4.41
CA THR A 521 6.25 -15.28 -5.35
C THR A 521 6.52 -14.95 -6.82
N THR A 522 7.70 -14.44 -7.16
CA THR A 522 8.30 -14.66 -8.46
C THR A 522 8.65 -16.14 -8.52
N GLN A 523 7.94 -16.94 -9.32
CA GLN A 523 8.26 -18.36 -9.52
C GLN A 523 9.69 -18.61 -10.05
N ALA A 524 10.44 -17.53 -10.35
CA ALA A 524 11.83 -17.50 -10.79
C ALA A 524 12.86 -17.19 -9.67
N ALA A 525 12.48 -16.74 -8.47
CA ALA A 525 13.43 -16.51 -7.36
C ALA A 525 14.07 -17.84 -6.90
N GLY A 526 15.21 -18.18 -7.48
CA GLY A 526 15.97 -19.41 -7.21
C GLY A 526 15.88 -20.50 -8.28
N SER A 527 15.25 -20.22 -9.42
CA SER A 527 15.29 -21.07 -10.61
C SER A 527 16.25 -20.48 -11.63
N SER A 528 17.09 -21.31 -12.26
CA SER A 528 17.89 -20.86 -13.39
C SER A 528 17.06 -20.75 -14.66
N THR A 529 15.99 -21.55 -14.77
CA THR A 529 15.02 -21.48 -15.89
C THR A 529 14.29 -20.15 -15.88
N ASP A 530 14.31 -19.45 -17.01
CA ASP A 530 13.73 -18.11 -17.18
C ASP A 530 12.20 -18.16 -17.25
N SER A 531 11.67 -19.16 -17.96
CA SER A 531 10.23 -19.36 -18.12
C SER A 531 9.87 -20.84 -18.18
N ARG A 532 8.78 -21.21 -17.50
CA ARG A 532 8.11 -22.50 -17.66
C ARG A 532 6.88 -22.42 -18.54
N ASN A 533 6.35 -21.21 -18.78
CA ASN A 533 5.15 -21.00 -19.59
C ASN A 533 5.44 -20.97 -21.09
N TYR A 534 6.65 -20.54 -21.48
CA TYR A 534 7.05 -20.40 -22.89
C TYR A 534 8.17 -21.37 -23.27
N GLU A 535 7.95 -22.21 -24.29
CA GLU A 535 8.95 -23.16 -24.78
C GLU A 535 10.02 -22.46 -25.63
N SER A 536 9.74 -21.26 -26.15
CA SER A 536 10.66 -20.51 -27.00
C SER A 536 10.53 -19.00 -26.82
N TYR A 537 11.59 -18.28 -27.21
CA TYR A 537 11.61 -16.82 -27.21
C TYR A 537 10.54 -16.21 -28.14
N ASP A 538 10.22 -16.88 -29.26
CA ASP A 538 9.14 -16.44 -30.16
C ASP A 538 7.76 -16.53 -29.50
N GLU A 539 7.53 -17.52 -28.64
CA GLU A 539 6.27 -17.65 -27.87
C GLU A 539 6.18 -16.57 -26.79
N LEU A 540 7.26 -16.36 -26.04
CA LEU A 540 7.37 -15.27 -25.07
C LEU A 540 7.05 -13.92 -25.72
N LEU A 541 7.75 -13.59 -26.81
CA LEU A 541 7.60 -12.30 -27.48
C LEU A 541 6.18 -12.12 -28.04
N ALA A 542 5.59 -13.18 -28.61
CA ALA A 542 4.22 -13.12 -29.12
C ALA A 542 3.18 -12.88 -28.02
N ALA A 543 3.40 -13.40 -26.80
CA ALA A 543 2.54 -13.15 -25.66
C ALA A 543 2.60 -11.68 -25.22
N TYR A 544 3.81 -11.15 -24.97
CA TYR A 544 3.99 -9.72 -24.63
C TYR A 544 3.37 -8.79 -25.69
N GLN A 545 3.61 -9.06 -26.99
CA GLN A 545 3.02 -8.27 -28.08
C GLN A 545 1.50 -8.31 -28.09
N GLN A 546 0.90 -9.46 -27.79
CA GLN A 546 -0.55 -9.59 -27.75
C GLN A 546 -1.15 -8.84 -26.57
N ASP A 547 -0.60 -9.06 -25.37
CA ASP A 547 -1.11 -8.50 -24.13
C ASP A 547 -0.98 -6.97 -24.12
N ILE A 548 0.18 -6.44 -24.49
CA ILE A 548 0.40 -4.99 -24.54
C ILE A 548 -0.46 -4.32 -25.62
N ALA A 549 -0.70 -4.98 -26.76
CA ALA A 549 -1.62 -4.44 -27.77
C ALA A 549 -3.08 -4.37 -27.26
N GLN A 550 -3.46 -5.21 -26.29
CA GLN A 550 -4.77 -5.12 -25.63
C GLN A 550 -4.80 -3.99 -24.60
N ILE A 551 -3.74 -3.83 -23.81
CA ILE A 551 -3.57 -2.71 -22.87
C ILE A 551 -3.63 -1.36 -23.62
N GLU A 552 -2.86 -1.22 -24.71
CA GLU A 552 -2.83 -0.01 -25.56
C GLU A 552 -4.15 0.27 -26.28
N ALA A 553 -5.00 -0.76 -26.49
CA ALA A 553 -6.33 -0.56 -27.07
C ALA A 553 -7.28 0.17 -26.12
N GLY A 554 -6.94 0.21 -24.82
CA GLY A 554 -7.73 0.77 -23.76
C GLY A 554 -8.85 -0.14 -23.29
N ASP A 555 -9.36 0.15 -22.10
CA ASP A 555 -10.49 -0.54 -21.52
C ASP A 555 -11.83 -0.11 -22.14
N ARG A 556 -12.96 -0.49 -21.51
CA ARG A 556 -14.30 -0.12 -22.00
C ARG A 556 -14.57 1.39 -22.03
N TYR A 557 -13.80 2.19 -21.29
CA TYR A 557 -13.88 3.66 -21.28
C TYR A 557 -12.81 4.30 -22.18
N GLY A 558 -11.92 3.49 -22.74
CA GLY A 558 -10.84 3.92 -23.62
C GLY A 558 -9.58 4.35 -22.88
N ASN A 559 -9.46 4.01 -21.59
CA ASN A 559 -8.32 4.34 -20.75
C ASN A 559 -7.27 3.22 -20.82
N ASN A 560 -5.99 3.61 -20.79
CA ASN A 560 -4.90 2.67 -20.56
C ASN A 560 -4.82 2.38 -19.04
N ILE A 561 -5.14 1.16 -18.62
CA ILE A 561 -5.21 0.81 -17.20
C ILE A 561 -3.86 0.85 -16.48
N VAL A 562 -2.75 0.75 -17.20
CA VAL A 562 -1.39 0.90 -16.63
C VAL A 562 -1.12 2.37 -16.31
N GLU A 563 -1.45 3.27 -17.25
CA GLU A 563 -1.35 4.73 -17.04
C GLU A 563 -2.32 5.18 -15.92
N LEU A 564 -3.51 4.56 -15.81
CA LEU A 564 -4.42 4.84 -14.70
C LEU A 564 -3.79 4.58 -13.33
N TYR A 565 -2.81 3.67 -13.25
CA TYR A 565 -2.13 3.24 -12.03
C TYR A 565 -0.70 3.81 -11.92
N ASP A 566 -0.37 4.81 -12.73
CA ASP A 566 0.87 5.58 -12.62
C ASP A 566 0.61 6.91 -11.89
N PRO A 567 1.06 7.09 -10.64
CA PRO A 567 0.86 8.34 -9.92
C PRO A 567 1.57 9.53 -10.59
N LEU A 568 2.63 9.31 -11.38
CA LEU A 568 3.40 10.38 -12.00
C LEU A 568 2.61 11.14 -13.07
N GLU A 569 1.60 10.52 -13.69
CA GLU A 569 0.71 11.17 -14.67
C GLU A 569 -0.23 12.21 -14.01
N TYR A 570 -0.48 12.09 -12.71
CA TYR A 570 -1.49 12.90 -12.01
C TYR A 570 -0.92 14.03 -11.17
N ILE A 571 0.33 13.91 -10.71
CA ILE A 571 0.98 14.92 -9.86
C ILE A 571 1.05 16.26 -10.60
N GLY A 572 0.40 17.29 -10.05
CA GLY A 572 0.38 18.63 -10.65
C GLY A 572 -0.47 18.75 -11.92
N ALA A 573 -1.28 17.74 -12.26
CA ALA A 573 -2.19 17.80 -13.40
C ALA A 573 -3.36 18.77 -13.18
N GLU A 574 -3.84 19.43 -14.24
CA GLU A 574 -4.83 20.53 -14.15
C GLU A 574 -6.19 20.10 -13.56
N ASP A 575 -6.61 18.87 -13.83
CA ASP A 575 -7.91 18.32 -13.42
C ASP A 575 -7.79 17.33 -12.23
N THR A 576 -6.66 17.39 -11.51
CA THR A 576 -6.39 16.58 -10.30
C THR A 576 -6.16 17.51 -9.10
N GLU A 577 -6.70 17.13 -7.95
CA GLU A 577 -6.45 17.79 -6.66
C GLU A 577 -5.29 17.11 -5.93
N ASP A 578 -4.13 17.76 -5.94
CA ASP A 578 -2.93 17.30 -5.21
C ASP A 578 -3.13 17.31 -3.68
N PRO A 579 -2.53 16.37 -2.94
CA PRO A 579 -2.50 16.43 -1.48
C PRO A 579 -1.63 17.59 -1.01
N MET A 580 -1.84 18.04 0.23
CA MET A 580 -0.96 19.05 0.83
C MET A 580 0.43 18.48 1.11
N TRP A 581 0.50 17.20 1.48
CA TRP A 581 1.73 16.53 1.83
C TRP A 581 1.70 15.02 1.59
N ILE A 582 2.87 14.43 1.38
CA ILE A 582 3.05 12.97 1.25
C ILE A 582 4.33 12.53 1.96
N ARG A 583 4.25 11.42 2.69
CA ARG A 583 5.40 10.73 3.27
C ARG A 583 5.44 9.29 2.75
N ILE A 584 6.57 8.89 2.18
CA ILE A 584 6.80 7.51 1.73
C ILE A 584 7.89 6.90 2.61
N VAL A 585 7.59 5.79 3.27
CA VAL A 585 8.50 5.14 4.22
C VAL A 585 8.87 3.76 3.69
N CYS A 586 10.14 3.55 3.35
CA CYS A 586 10.65 2.30 2.80
C CYS A 586 11.76 1.73 3.68
N GLY A 587 11.89 0.42 3.74
CA GLY A 587 13.06 -0.21 4.36
C GLY A 587 14.26 -0.05 3.43
N ALA A 588 15.39 0.47 3.91
CA ALA A 588 16.55 0.73 3.05
C ALA A 588 17.18 -0.54 2.43
N VAL A 589 16.78 -1.75 2.87
CA VAL A 589 17.19 -3.04 2.30
C VAL A 589 16.02 -3.89 1.78
N GLU A 590 14.82 -3.33 1.66
CA GLU A 590 13.65 -4.10 1.23
C GLU A 590 13.76 -4.57 -0.22
N GLY A 591 13.36 -5.80 -0.55
CA GLY A 591 13.55 -6.34 -1.90
C GLY A 591 12.42 -6.03 -2.90
N ASP A 592 11.35 -5.38 -2.45
CA ASP A 592 10.04 -5.42 -3.12
C ASP A 592 9.81 -4.27 -4.12
N ILE A 593 10.45 -3.11 -3.91
CA ILE A 593 10.40 -1.94 -4.81
C ILE A 593 11.76 -1.23 -4.84
N ALA A 594 12.15 -0.63 -5.98
CA ALA A 594 13.41 0.11 -6.03
C ALA A 594 13.27 1.43 -5.26
N MET A 595 14.36 1.92 -4.68
CA MET A 595 14.31 3.20 -3.97
C MET A 595 14.15 4.38 -4.94
N PHE A 596 14.54 4.19 -6.21
CA PHE A 596 14.30 5.13 -7.29
C PHE A 596 12.81 5.46 -7.50
N ASP A 597 11.90 4.50 -7.32
CA ASP A 597 10.45 4.73 -7.49
C ASP A 597 9.93 5.78 -6.49
N SER A 598 10.34 5.65 -5.21
CA SER A 598 10.01 6.63 -4.18
C SER A 598 10.68 7.99 -4.41
N LEU A 599 11.91 8.01 -4.93
CA LEU A 599 12.64 9.23 -5.27
C LEU A 599 11.96 9.99 -6.44
N ASN A 600 11.54 9.28 -7.48
CA ASN A 600 10.83 9.89 -8.62
C ASN A 600 9.49 10.47 -8.20
N THR A 601 8.74 9.75 -7.36
CA THR A 601 7.48 10.25 -6.77
C THR A 601 7.73 11.52 -5.95
N GLN A 602 8.78 11.56 -5.13
CA GLN A 602 9.13 12.75 -4.34
C GLN A 602 9.51 13.93 -5.25
N LEU A 603 10.33 13.71 -6.27
CA LEU A 603 10.75 14.76 -7.19
C LEU A 603 9.55 15.38 -7.92
N ALA A 604 8.65 14.56 -8.44
CA ALA A 604 7.41 15.02 -9.07
C ALA A 604 6.55 15.81 -8.08
N ALA A 605 6.35 15.28 -6.87
CA ALA A 605 5.54 15.92 -5.84
C ALA A 605 6.10 17.28 -5.41
N LEU A 606 7.41 17.37 -5.18
CA LEU A 606 8.08 18.63 -4.86
C LEU A 606 7.93 19.63 -6.01
N ASP A 607 8.07 19.22 -7.27
CA ASP A 607 7.89 20.10 -8.43
C ASP A 607 6.47 20.70 -8.48
N ALA A 608 5.46 19.87 -8.25
CA ALA A 608 4.04 20.27 -8.12
C ALA A 608 3.76 21.15 -6.89
N GLY A 609 4.70 21.23 -5.94
CA GLY A 609 4.58 22.05 -4.73
C GLY A 609 3.92 21.34 -3.55
N ILE A 610 3.83 20.01 -3.60
CA ILE A 610 3.44 19.15 -2.49
C ILE A 610 4.61 19.06 -1.49
N ASP A 611 4.33 19.08 -0.19
CA ASP A 611 5.34 18.80 0.83
C ASP A 611 5.62 17.29 0.87
N ALA A 612 6.71 16.85 0.24
CA ALA A 612 7.01 15.45 0.03
C ALA A 612 8.29 15.00 0.76
N THR A 613 8.16 13.95 1.56
CA THR A 613 9.27 13.34 2.32
C THR A 613 9.38 11.85 1.98
N ILE A 614 10.61 11.39 1.77
CA ILE A 614 10.92 9.95 1.74
C ILE A 614 11.76 9.60 2.96
N GLU A 615 11.50 8.43 3.52
CA GLU A 615 12.23 7.90 4.66
C GLU A 615 12.72 6.50 4.31
N TRP A 616 14.02 6.34 4.10
CA TRP A 616 14.67 5.07 3.85
C TRP A 616 15.25 4.53 5.15
N GLN A 617 14.46 3.71 5.82
CA GLN A 617 14.74 3.19 7.14
C GLN A 617 15.90 2.20 7.14
N TRP A 618 17.03 2.59 7.72
CA TRP A 618 18.20 1.73 7.86
C TRP A 618 17.92 0.57 8.82
N ASP A 619 18.39 -0.62 8.41
CA ASP A 619 18.05 -1.90 9.03
C ASP A 619 16.52 -2.15 9.08
N GLY A 620 15.76 -1.50 8.18
CA GLY A 620 14.34 -1.68 7.96
C GLY A 620 14.07 -2.67 6.82
N GLY A 621 13.10 -3.56 7.03
CA GLY A 621 12.59 -4.47 6.01
C GLY A 621 11.41 -3.88 5.24
N HIS A 622 10.73 -4.72 4.45
CA HIS A 622 9.50 -4.35 3.76
C HIS A 622 8.41 -3.95 4.77
N VAL A 623 7.71 -2.84 4.49
CA VAL A 623 6.72 -2.20 5.37
C VAL A 623 7.31 -1.93 6.76
N PRO A 624 8.32 -1.05 6.84
CA PRO A 624 9.04 -0.86 8.09
C PRO A 624 8.16 -0.17 9.13
N GLY A 625 8.33 -0.56 10.40
CA GLY A 625 7.58 0.00 11.51
C GLY A 625 8.00 1.41 11.91
N GLU A 626 7.32 1.94 12.91
CA GLU A 626 7.69 3.19 13.56
C GLU A 626 9.01 3.06 14.33
N VAL A 627 9.94 4.01 14.17
CA VAL A 627 11.28 3.94 14.76
C VAL A 627 11.70 5.23 15.44
N LEU A 628 12.56 5.10 16.45
CA LEU A 628 13.22 6.22 17.12
C LEU A 628 12.24 7.31 17.59
N GLY A 629 11.05 6.91 18.06
CA GLY A 629 10.01 7.84 18.54
C GLY A 629 9.33 8.67 17.45
N ASN A 630 9.55 8.39 16.17
CA ASN A 630 8.63 8.81 15.13
C ASN A 630 7.39 7.92 15.19
N SER A 631 6.21 8.50 15.05
CA SER A 631 4.96 7.75 14.90
C SER A 631 4.07 8.35 13.81
N PHE A 632 3.09 7.57 13.36
CA PHE A 632 2.04 8.01 12.47
C PHE A 632 1.33 9.25 13.03
N ALA A 633 0.90 9.17 14.30
CA ALA A 633 0.21 10.27 14.97
C ALA A 633 1.09 11.52 15.12
N LEU A 634 2.39 11.36 15.45
CA LEU A 634 3.32 12.48 15.50
C LEU A 634 3.41 13.19 14.15
N TRP A 635 3.51 12.43 13.06
CA TRP A 635 3.60 13.02 11.73
C TRP A 635 2.31 13.77 11.36
N VAL A 636 1.15 13.13 11.52
CA VAL A 636 -0.16 13.77 11.25
C VAL A 636 -0.33 15.06 12.05
N ASP A 637 0.00 15.03 13.35
CA ASP A 637 -0.08 16.21 14.22
C ASP A 637 0.91 17.31 13.83
N THR A 638 2.13 16.96 13.43
CA THR A 638 3.13 17.92 12.92
C THR A 638 2.65 18.58 11.63
N MET A 639 2.13 17.83 10.67
CA MET A 639 1.58 18.39 9.43
C MET A 639 0.33 19.22 9.71
N TYR A 640 -0.48 18.84 10.69
CA TYR A 640 -1.65 19.61 11.08
C TYR A 640 -1.22 20.97 11.66
N GLY A 641 -0.21 20.97 12.54
CA GLY A 641 0.40 22.19 13.09
C GLY A 641 1.04 23.09 12.03
N ALA A 642 1.62 22.50 10.98
CA ALA A 642 2.30 23.22 9.90
C ALA A 642 1.33 23.86 8.89
N HIS A 643 0.23 23.17 8.55
CA HIS A 643 -0.65 23.56 7.44
C HIS A 643 -2.04 24.06 7.86
N VAL A 644 -2.44 23.92 9.13
CA VAL A 644 -3.75 24.37 9.60
C VAL A 644 -3.64 25.64 10.44
N ASP A 645 -4.22 26.72 9.92
CA ASP A 645 -4.22 28.02 10.60
C ASP A 645 -4.79 27.93 12.02
N GLY A 646 -3.98 28.33 13.01
CA GLY A 646 -4.36 28.37 14.41
C GLY A 646 -4.21 27.04 15.16
N ALA A 647 -3.71 25.99 14.51
CA ALA A 647 -3.27 24.76 15.16
C ALA A 647 -2.05 25.00 16.07
N ALA A 648 -1.78 24.06 16.97
CA ALA A 648 -0.59 24.10 17.79
C ALA A 648 0.60 23.61 16.96
N GLU A 649 1.75 24.26 17.08
CA GLU A 649 2.99 23.73 16.50
C GLU A 649 3.39 22.49 17.29
N VAL A 650 3.50 21.36 16.59
CA VAL A 650 3.90 20.08 17.17
C VAL A 650 5.30 19.73 16.70
N THR A 651 6.20 19.60 17.67
CA THR A 651 7.58 19.15 17.46
C THR A 651 7.83 17.90 18.29
N LYS A 652 8.62 16.97 17.76
CA LYS A 652 9.06 15.77 18.47
C LYS A 652 9.65 16.13 19.86
N ALA A 653 9.15 15.46 20.89
CA ALA A 653 9.61 15.67 22.26
C ALA A 653 11.10 15.32 22.40
N GLN A 654 11.83 15.97 23.32
CA GLN A 654 13.24 15.65 23.54
C GLN A 654 13.42 14.23 24.12
N PRO A 655 14.49 13.50 23.75
CA PRO A 655 14.71 12.15 24.23
C PRO A 655 15.05 12.19 25.73
N VAL A 656 14.44 11.30 26.51
CA VAL A 656 14.71 11.20 27.95
C VAL A 656 16.02 10.43 28.23
N GLY A 657 16.56 9.77 27.21
CA GLY A 657 17.75 8.92 27.30
C GLY A 657 17.43 7.56 27.94
N GLN A 658 17.85 6.47 27.30
CA GLN A 658 17.63 5.13 27.80
C GLN A 658 18.48 4.87 29.06
N THR A 659 17.83 4.47 30.16
CA THR A 659 18.51 4.17 31.44
C THR A 659 18.43 2.71 31.86
N VAL A 660 17.62 1.92 31.14
CA VAL A 660 17.45 0.48 31.34
C VAL A 660 17.66 -0.17 29.99
N ASN A 661 18.52 -1.18 29.93
CA ASN A 661 18.76 -1.91 28.67
C ASN A 661 17.52 -2.75 28.31
N GLY A 662 17.31 -3.03 27.02
CA GLY A 662 16.30 -3.99 26.59
C GLY A 662 16.63 -5.42 27.03
N ASP A 663 15.77 -6.38 26.72
CA ASP A 663 15.82 -7.77 27.19
C ASP A 663 16.23 -8.82 26.15
N ALA A 664 16.62 -8.41 24.94
CA ALA A 664 17.06 -9.33 23.89
C ALA A 664 18.32 -10.14 24.29
N GLU A 665 18.33 -11.42 23.93
CA GLU A 665 19.44 -12.33 24.28
C GLU A 665 20.66 -12.21 23.35
N SER A 666 20.47 -11.67 22.15
CA SER A 666 21.51 -11.51 21.12
C SER A 666 21.23 -10.33 20.22
N ALA A 667 22.30 -9.72 19.69
CA ALA A 667 22.19 -8.67 18.68
C ALA A 667 21.54 -9.21 17.39
N THR A 668 20.71 -8.38 16.77
CA THR A 668 20.03 -8.66 15.50
C THR A 668 20.32 -7.61 14.43
N GLY A 669 20.94 -6.48 14.81
CA GLY A 669 21.28 -5.41 13.89
C GLY A 669 22.26 -5.85 12.82
N THR A 670 22.12 -5.28 11.63
CA THR A 670 23.07 -5.48 10.54
C THR A 670 24.40 -4.78 10.84
N ASP A 671 25.52 -5.48 10.64
CA ASP A 671 26.86 -4.88 10.72
C ASP A 671 27.13 -4.08 9.43
N LEU A 672 27.09 -2.75 9.56
CA LEU A 672 27.27 -1.78 8.48
C LEU A 672 28.73 -1.35 8.31
N SER A 673 29.64 -1.78 9.19
CA SER A 673 31.04 -1.32 9.22
C SER A 673 31.85 -1.66 7.98
N GLY A 674 31.36 -2.58 7.14
CA GLY A 674 31.94 -2.88 5.83
C GLY A 674 31.59 -1.88 4.72
N TRP A 675 30.55 -1.07 4.93
CA TRP A 675 30.00 -0.14 3.93
C TRP A 675 30.07 1.32 4.38
N VAL A 676 30.00 1.58 5.68
CA VAL A 676 29.86 2.93 6.25
C VAL A 676 31.11 3.36 7.00
N ASP A 677 31.64 4.52 6.63
CA ASP A 677 32.63 5.26 7.40
C ASP A 677 31.95 6.29 8.30
N VAL A 678 32.40 6.39 9.56
CA VAL A 678 31.97 7.43 10.51
C VAL A 678 33.18 8.27 10.92
N ASP A 679 33.06 9.60 10.78
CA ASP A 679 34.14 10.51 11.14
C ASP A 679 34.20 10.84 12.65
N GLU A 680 35.15 11.67 13.06
CA GLU A 680 35.32 12.06 14.48
C GLU A 680 34.18 12.91 15.05
N TYR A 681 33.30 13.43 14.20
CA TYR A 681 32.14 14.24 14.55
C TYR A 681 30.84 13.45 14.54
N GLY A 682 30.87 12.17 14.13
CA GLY A 682 29.68 11.33 14.00
C GLY A 682 29.00 11.44 12.64
N ASN A 683 29.63 12.09 11.66
CA ASN A 683 29.08 12.15 10.30
C ASN A 683 29.33 10.82 9.58
N VAL A 684 28.30 10.30 8.94
CA VAL A 684 28.37 9.06 8.14
C VAL A 684 28.69 9.37 6.69
N SER A 685 29.40 8.46 6.04
CA SER A 685 29.66 8.53 4.60
C SER A 685 29.89 7.14 4.03
N PHE A 686 29.53 6.95 2.77
CA PHE A 686 29.73 5.71 2.03
C PHE A 686 29.72 6.00 0.53
N THR A 687 30.27 5.08 -0.26
CA THR A 687 30.25 5.22 -1.72
C THR A 687 28.91 4.74 -2.30
N LEU A 688 28.60 5.13 -3.53
CA LEU A 688 27.45 4.57 -4.25
C LEU A 688 27.55 3.04 -4.38
N SER A 689 28.75 2.49 -4.59
CA SER A 689 28.94 1.03 -4.64
C SER A 689 28.60 0.36 -3.30
N ASP A 690 29.00 0.96 -2.17
CA ASP A 690 28.70 0.43 -0.84
C ASP A 690 27.21 0.52 -0.52
N ALA A 691 26.58 1.66 -0.88
CA ALA A 691 25.13 1.84 -0.80
C ALA A 691 24.39 0.74 -1.56
N MET A 692 24.80 0.45 -2.79
CA MET A 692 24.17 -0.58 -3.64
C MET A 692 24.41 -1.98 -3.11
N ALA A 693 25.59 -2.27 -2.56
CA ALA A 693 25.88 -3.55 -1.93
C ALA A 693 25.01 -3.80 -0.69
N TYR A 694 24.79 -2.77 0.14
CA TYR A 694 23.86 -2.82 1.27
C TYR A 694 22.41 -3.00 0.79
N ARG A 695 21.95 -2.09 -0.07
CA ARG A 695 20.60 -2.03 -0.63
C ARG A 695 20.16 -3.36 -1.24
N THR A 696 21.01 -3.96 -2.06
CA THR A 696 20.68 -5.19 -2.79
C THR A 696 20.96 -6.48 -1.99
N SER A 697 21.45 -6.38 -0.75
CA SER A 697 21.69 -7.55 0.11
C SER A 697 20.40 -8.29 0.50
N GLY A 698 19.27 -7.58 0.54
CA GLY A 698 17.92 -8.10 0.75
C GLY A 698 17.11 -8.35 -0.53
N ALA A 699 17.68 -8.04 -1.71
CA ALA A 699 16.99 -8.16 -2.98
C ALA A 699 16.83 -9.62 -3.41
N SER A 700 15.65 -9.98 -3.90
CA SER A 700 15.32 -11.36 -4.28
C SER A 700 14.43 -11.50 -5.52
N LYS A 701 13.94 -10.39 -6.10
CA LYS A 701 13.11 -10.41 -7.31
C LYS A 701 13.96 -10.81 -8.53
N ALA A 702 13.32 -11.48 -9.48
CA ALA A 702 13.89 -11.75 -10.79
C ALA A 702 13.92 -10.47 -11.64
N VAL A 703 14.49 -10.55 -12.85
CA VAL A 703 14.39 -9.48 -13.86
C VAL A 703 13.71 -10.05 -15.11
N PRO A 704 12.55 -9.52 -15.55
CA PRO A 704 11.77 -8.46 -14.91
C PRO A 704 11.19 -8.90 -13.56
N GLY A 705 10.98 -7.93 -12.66
CA GLY A 705 10.59 -8.14 -11.27
C GLY A 705 9.12 -7.86 -10.97
N PHE A 706 8.42 -7.16 -11.86
CA PHE A 706 7.00 -6.80 -11.73
C PHE A 706 6.16 -7.33 -12.89
N ASP A 707 6.49 -6.99 -14.14
CA ASP A 707 5.93 -7.67 -15.32
C ASP A 707 6.67 -9.00 -15.55
N VAL A 708 6.40 -9.97 -14.69
CA VAL A 708 7.18 -11.21 -14.62
C VAL A 708 6.83 -12.08 -15.81
N ILE A 709 7.86 -12.67 -16.44
CA ILE A 709 7.71 -13.53 -17.62
C ILE A 709 6.64 -14.62 -17.46
N ASP A 710 6.56 -15.26 -16.29
CA ASP A 710 5.59 -16.34 -16.04
C ASP A 710 4.30 -15.85 -15.32
N TYR A 711 3.99 -14.56 -15.38
CA TYR A 711 2.95 -13.86 -14.64
C TYR A 711 3.13 -13.92 -13.10
N GLY A 712 3.51 -12.79 -12.52
CA GLY A 712 3.74 -12.50 -11.12
C GLY A 712 2.58 -11.76 -10.47
N GLN A 713 2.81 -11.19 -9.28
CA GLN A 713 1.76 -10.62 -8.44
C GLN A 713 1.11 -9.39 -9.10
N GLU A 714 1.89 -8.53 -9.73
CA GLU A 714 1.44 -7.28 -10.36
C GLU A 714 0.77 -7.52 -11.72
N ASP A 715 1.08 -8.62 -12.41
CA ASP A 715 0.46 -8.96 -13.70
C ASP A 715 -1.06 -9.22 -13.59
N TYR A 716 -1.51 -9.72 -12.43
CA TYR A 716 -2.95 -9.91 -12.15
C TYR A 716 -3.69 -8.60 -11.87
N VAL A 717 -2.98 -7.47 -11.70
CA VAL A 717 -3.62 -6.16 -11.54
C VAL A 717 -4.16 -5.68 -12.88
N PHE A 718 -3.52 -6.08 -13.98
CA PHE A 718 -3.81 -5.59 -15.32
C PHE A 718 -4.50 -6.63 -16.20
N GLY A 719 -5.24 -7.57 -15.61
CA GLY A 719 -6.15 -8.45 -16.33
C GLY A 719 -7.33 -7.71 -16.98
N ASP A 720 -8.28 -8.47 -17.50
CA ASP A 720 -9.58 -8.01 -17.98
C ASP A 720 -10.69 -9.02 -17.66
N ASP A 721 -11.93 -8.67 -17.99
CA ASP A 721 -13.12 -9.51 -17.78
C ASP A 721 -12.95 -10.98 -18.26
N ASP A 722 -12.09 -11.24 -19.26
CA ASP A 722 -11.85 -12.56 -19.85
C ASP A 722 -10.52 -13.22 -19.40
N THR A 723 -9.52 -12.44 -18.98
CA THR A 723 -8.14 -12.88 -18.71
C THR A 723 -7.60 -12.31 -17.40
N ASP A 724 -7.31 -13.19 -16.43
CA ASP A 724 -6.87 -12.84 -15.06
C ASP A 724 -5.53 -12.08 -14.97
N ALA A 725 -4.65 -12.23 -15.96
CA ALA A 725 -3.33 -11.61 -15.97
C ALA A 725 -2.85 -11.36 -17.40
N ARG A 726 -2.16 -10.25 -17.60
CA ARG A 726 -1.58 -9.84 -18.88
C ARG A 726 -0.22 -9.19 -18.65
N HIS A 727 0.70 -9.34 -19.60
CA HIS A 727 1.90 -8.52 -19.64
C HIS A 727 1.53 -7.05 -19.94
N TRP A 728 2.22 -6.11 -19.33
CA TRP A 728 1.77 -4.72 -19.28
C TRP A 728 2.91 -3.68 -19.42
N SER A 729 4.16 -4.08 -19.25
CA SER A 729 5.33 -3.21 -19.38
C SER A 729 5.74 -3.05 -20.83
N ALA A 730 5.40 -1.90 -21.41
CA ALA A 730 5.87 -1.49 -22.74
C ALA A 730 7.41 -1.47 -22.83
N TRP A 731 8.10 -1.23 -21.70
CA TRP A 731 9.56 -1.21 -21.61
C TRP A 731 10.17 -2.60 -21.71
N VAL A 732 9.57 -3.60 -21.04
CA VAL A 732 10.01 -5.00 -21.16
C VAL A 732 9.79 -5.49 -22.59
N LEU A 733 8.63 -5.21 -23.20
CA LEU A 733 8.40 -5.56 -24.60
C LEU A 733 9.42 -4.91 -25.53
N LYS A 734 9.67 -3.61 -25.38
CA LYS A 734 10.69 -2.90 -26.19
C LYS A 734 12.05 -3.56 -26.04
N ALA A 735 12.46 -3.89 -24.82
CA ALA A 735 13.72 -4.57 -24.55
C ALA A 735 13.81 -5.92 -25.28
N LEU A 736 12.75 -6.73 -25.23
CA LEU A 736 12.66 -8.01 -25.93
C LEU A 736 12.72 -7.82 -27.46
N GLU A 737 11.93 -6.91 -28.02
CA GLU A 737 11.87 -6.71 -29.48
C GLU A 737 13.19 -6.22 -30.07
N GLU A 738 13.78 -5.18 -29.47
CA GLU A 738 14.94 -4.49 -30.03
C GLU A 738 16.25 -5.25 -29.79
N ASN A 739 16.28 -6.16 -28.81
CA ASN A 739 17.50 -6.87 -28.39
C ASN A 739 17.43 -8.39 -28.57
N ARG A 740 16.54 -8.86 -29.45
CA ARG A 740 16.37 -10.29 -29.77
C ARG A 740 17.69 -11.03 -30.03
N GLU A 741 18.60 -10.46 -30.82
CA GLU A 741 19.88 -11.11 -31.15
C GLU A 741 20.74 -11.44 -29.90
N THR A 742 20.58 -10.67 -28.83
CA THR A 742 21.27 -10.86 -27.55
C THR A 742 20.50 -11.80 -26.63
N LEU A 743 19.17 -11.63 -26.53
CA LEU A 743 18.34 -12.31 -25.53
C LEU A 743 17.89 -13.72 -25.95
N GLU A 744 17.54 -13.92 -27.22
CA GLU A 744 17.02 -15.20 -27.73
C GLU A 744 17.98 -16.38 -27.50
N PRO A 745 19.32 -16.26 -27.69
CA PRO A 745 20.24 -17.36 -27.42
C PRO A 745 20.41 -17.70 -25.93
N LEU A 746 20.05 -16.79 -25.03
CA LEU A 746 20.20 -16.94 -23.58
C LEU A 746 18.95 -17.53 -22.92
N PHE A 747 17.78 -17.23 -23.49
CA PHE A 747 16.48 -17.64 -22.96
C PHE A 747 16.38 -19.16 -22.79
N ASN A 748 16.18 -19.61 -21.55
CA ASN A 748 16.12 -21.03 -21.18
C ASN A 748 17.35 -21.86 -21.64
N GLY A 749 18.51 -21.21 -21.76
CA GLY A 749 19.75 -21.83 -22.25
C GLY A 749 20.30 -22.97 -21.37
N GLU A 750 21.06 -23.90 -21.97
CA GLU A 750 21.66 -25.06 -21.26
C GLU A 750 22.90 -24.72 -20.40
N ASP A 751 23.54 -23.57 -20.62
CA ASP A 751 24.71 -23.08 -19.87
C ASP A 751 24.28 -22.13 -18.73
N GLN A 752 23.33 -22.59 -17.91
CA GLN A 752 22.79 -21.88 -16.75
C GLN A 752 23.43 -22.32 -15.43
#